data_AF-A0A5C6BBB6-F1
#
_entry.id   AF-A0A5C6BBB6-F1
#
_cell.length_a   1.000
_cell.length_b   1.000
_cell.length_c   1.000
_cell.angle_alpha   90.00
_cell.angle_beta   90.00
_cell.angle_gamma   90.00
#
_symmetry.space_group_name_H-M   'P 1'
#
loop_
_entity.id
_entity.type
_entity.pdbx_description
1 polymer ?
#
loop_
_entity_poly.entity_id
_entity_poly.type
_entity_poly.pdbx_seq_one_letter_code
_entity_poly.pdbx_strand_id
1 'polypeptide(L)'
;MAIVAECFTCGQTYKLSDDKAGRTFRCRGCSATVEAPGNRSGAAGSSRQRSSSGGGANLDKRVLLIGGIVGGFVLLLGIGTIIGMVVSSRNRAEERIADEGEPGQSNEGVAAEDLSEGEKAKRQETYQASLKKRRQARGDRDKEALLSNFGKEKVATVVINNVVGDTAAANRYLNRKIFRAAYSIYAGAQERASQQTKQNKDAAAQKALQEHKKQWGKAGPGFVRFEYKVIRSDLPYPRVLNMGRQDNTFTFLVGPAINLREFAEQIGVGSVSDVQGREIQIRAQLPTPIPDPDIEELVLQHGDEKVVRVEVHGAEGSPELVQLYLQNQTEALDNGGNKLSLVAMEALGNGQYQFVVAPVENAQVFAESLDWGQPENVDADAGLVTIAAQLPEHLPSRAELRAAEEKLRAEERKRQADENAIRSADISGKARPGEAELDWALRDLQEENASRPEKALKALARMDVDDERREEVAKVLQQTIGKPFFRLKDQIPAILHWKTDDTEQMILQMGGKHHSPDDGAALMQALVELNTPTTARALATALTDFFSGDDSVRYLIQMGPLAEGPVLPYLKHKDARIRRRVYAVLIEIGGRKSMGSVRSNVKLEKDPVMKALAEGCDTEIRARVAAAEEAEKAGAEGGDGE
;
A
#
# COMPACT_ATOMS: atom_id res chain seq x y z
N MET A 1 9.09 -0.78 -24.45
CA MET A 1 10.00 -1.96 -24.63
C MET A 1 9.08 -3.11 -24.93
N ALA A 2 9.22 -3.85 -26.04
CA ALA A 2 8.23 -4.87 -26.41
C ALA A 2 7.95 -5.85 -25.26
N ILE A 3 6.68 -5.94 -24.86
CA ILE A 3 6.20 -6.78 -23.77
C ILE A 3 6.24 -8.23 -24.26
N VAL A 4 6.85 -9.13 -23.51
CA VAL A 4 6.87 -10.55 -23.85
C VAL A 4 5.84 -11.27 -22.99
N ALA A 5 4.86 -11.91 -23.63
CA ALA A 5 3.85 -12.75 -22.98
C ALA A 5 4.01 -14.20 -23.45
N GLU A 6 3.83 -15.18 -22.58
CA GLU A 6 3.89 -16.61 -22.92
C GLU A 6 2.52 -17.26 -22.69
N CYS A 7 2.06 -18.06 -23.64
CA CYS A 7 0.85 -18.84 -23.48
C CYS A 7 1.10 -20.02 -22.55
N PHE A 8 0.47 -20.05 -21.38
CA PHE A 8 0.62 -21.14 -20.40
C PHE A 8 0.19 -22.52 -20.93
N THR A 9 -0.71 -22.58 -21.90
CA THR A 9 -1.21 -23.85 -22.44
C THR A 9 -0.23 -24.51 -23.40
N CYS A 10 0.43 -23.74 -24.27
CA CYS A 10 1.27 -24.30 -25.34
C CYS A 10 2.72 -23.77 -25.36
N GLY A 11 3.11 -22.89 -24.42
CA GLY A 11 4.45 -22.32 -24.30
C GLY A 11 4.84 -21.32 -25.40
N GLN A 12 3.87 -20.88 -26.22
CA GLN A 12 4.17 -19.97 -27.32
C GLN A 12 4.36 -18.55 -26.81
N THR A 13 5.49 -17.93 -27.14
CA THR A 13 5.85 -16.56 -26.73
C THR A 13 5.42 -15.53 -27.77
N TYR A 14 4.90 -14.40 -27.29
CA TYR A 14 4.38 -13.28 -28.06
C TYR A 14 5.14 -12.01 -27.69
N LYS A 15 5.67 -11.30 -28.69
CA LYS A 15 6.14 -9.93 -28.53
C LYS A 15 5.00 -8.98 -28.84
N LEU A 16 4.55 -8.27 -27.83
CA LEU A 16 3.42 -7.37 -27.86
C LEU A 16 3.92 -5.92 -27.77
N SER A 17 3.19 -5.03 -28.42
CA SER A 17 3.39 -3.59 -28.29
C SER A 17 2.90 -3.09 -26.93
N ASP A 18 3.39 -1.93 -26.48
CA ASP A 18 3.13 -1.40 -25.14
C ASP A 18 1.61 -1.10 -24.90
N ASP A 19 0.81 -0.90 -25.96
CA ASP A 19 -0.65 -0.72 -25.89
C ASP A 19 -1.42 -2.00 -25.51
N LYS A 20 -0.75 -3.16 -25.54
CA LYS A 20 -1.32 -4.45 -25.15
C LYS A 20 -1.00 -4.83 -23.70
N ALA A 21 -0.25 -4.01 -22.96
CA ALA A 21 0.03 -4.24 -21.53
C ALA A 21 -1.27 -4.43 -20.74
N GLY A 22 -1.39 -5.51 -19.98
CA GLY A 22 -2.57 -5.79 -19.15
C GLY A 22 -3.85 -6.13 -19.94
N ARG A 23 -3.76 -6.39 -21.25
CA ARG A 23 -4.87 -6.88 -22.06
C ARG A 23 -4.76 -8.38 -22.31
N THR A 24 -5.89 -9.05 -22.47
CA THR A 24 -5.94 -10.44 -22.91
C THR A 24 -5.97 -10.55 -24.43
N PHE A 25 -5.38 -11.60 -24.97
CA PHE A 25 -5.43 -11.94 -26.40
C PHE A 25 -5.48 -13.46 -26.57
N ARG A 26 -5.97 -13.96 -27.72
CA ARG A 26 -5.98 -15.41 -27.98
C ARG A 26 -4.65 -15.90 -28.55
N CYS A 27 -4.15 -16.98 -27.98
CA CYS A 27 -2.99 -17.70 -28.47
C CYS A 27 -3.27 -18.24 -29.88
N ARG A 28 -2.38 -17.95 -30.84
CA ARG A 28 -2.46 -18.50 -32.20
C ARG A 28 -2.21 -20.01 -32.27
N GLY A 29 -1.48 -20.57 -31.30
CA GLY A 29 -1.15 -22.01 -31.29
C GLY A 29 -2.23 -22.92 -30.70
N CYS A 30 -2.97 -22.48 -29.69
CA CYS A 30 -3.97 -23.32 -29.01
C CYS A 30 -5.29 -22.62 -28.69
N SER A 31 -5.49 -21.40 -29.18
CA SER A 31 -6.68 -20.56 -28.94
C SER A 31 -6.95 -20.18 -27.48
N ALA A 32 -6.11 -20.59 -26.53
CA ALA A 32 -6.22 -20.19 -25.13
C ALA A 32 -6.07 -18.68 -24.95
N THR A 33 -6.82 -18.11 -24.01
CA THR A 33 -6.70 -16.69 -23.63
C THR A 33 -5.40 -16.48 -22.85
N VAL A 34 -4.55 -15.58 -23.33
CA VAL A 34 -3.27 -15.21 -22.73
C VAL A 34 -3.36 -13.77 -22.24
N GLU A 35 -2.94 -13.52 -21.01
CA GLU A 35 -2.90 -12.17 -20.44
C GLU A 35 -1.51 -11.57 -20.61
N ALA A 36 -1.43 -10.40 -21.24
CA ALA A 36 -0.18 -9.69 -21.42
C ALA A 36 0.27 -9.05 -20.09
N PRO A 37 1.53 -9.20 -19.67
CA PRO A 37 2.01 -8.60 -18.42
C PRO A 37 1.74 -7.09 -18.39
N GLY A 38 1.07 -6.62 -17.34
CA GLY A 38 0.89 -5.19 -17.09
C GLY A 38 2.23 -4.52 -16.82
N ASN A 39 2.42 -3.32 -17.36
CA ASN A 39 3.63 -2.54 -17.13
C ASN A 39 3.66 -2.12 -15.66
N ARG A 40 4.45 -2.80 -14.83
CA ARG A 40 4.73 -2.39 -13.43
C ARG A 40 5.72 -1.22 -13.43
N SER A 41 5.37 -0.12 -14.10
CA SER A 41 5.98 1.18 -13.82
C SER A 41 5.10 1.86 -12.78
N GLY A 42 5.70 2.15 -11.63
CA GLY A 42 5.01 2.64 -10.45
C GLY A 42 4.21 3.91 -10.68
N ALA A 43 3.25 4.10 -9.79
CA ALA A 43 2.60 5.36 -9.52
C ALA A 43 3.64 6.48 -9.31
N ALA A 44 3.90 7.22 -10.39
CA ALA A 44 4.46 8.56 -10.38
C ALA A 44 3.77 9.35 -11.48
N GLY A 45 2.45 9.52 -11.34
CA GLY A 45 1.65 10.40 -12.18
C GLY A 45 1.38 11.71 -11.47
N SER A 46 2.29 12.68 -11.58
CA SER A 46 1.89 14.09 -11.57
C SER A 46 1.34 14.41 -12.96
N SER A 47 0.03 14.27 -13.15
CA SER A 47 -0.63 14.76 -14.36
C SER A 47 -0.73 16.29 -14.26
N ARG A 48 0.25 16.99 -14.83
CA ARG A 48 0.11 18.42 -15.12
C ARG A 48 -0.86 18.54 -16.30
N GLN A 49 -2.13 18.82 -16.02
CA GLN A 49 -3.10 19.22 -17.02
C GLN A 49 -2.58 20.49 -17.71
N ARG A 50 -2.29 20.37 -19.01
CA ARG A 50 -2.13 21.50 -19.91
C ARG A 50 -3.53 22.00 -20.24
N SER A 51 -3.95 23.07 -19.58
CA SER A 51 -5.08 23.87 -20.01
C SER A 51 -4.70 24.60 -21.29
N SER A 52 -5.41 24.25 -22.37
CA SER A 52 -5.50 25.04 -23.58
C SER A 52 -6.41 26.24 -23.27
N SER A 53 -5.81 27.40 -23.03
CA SER A 53 -6.51 28.69 -23.15
C SER A 53 -5.93 29.40 -24.36
N GLY A 54 -6.72 29.40 -25.44
CA GLY A 54 -6.56 30.35 -26.53
C GLY A 54 -7.07 31.70 -26.06
N GLY A 55 -6.25 32.73 -26.24
CA GLY A 55 -6.57 34.11 -25.89
C GLY A 55 -5.41 34.98 -26.29
N GLY A 56 -5.40 35.38 -27.57
CA GLY A 56 -4.38 36.25 -28.12
C GLY A 56 -4.50 37.68 -27.60
N ALA A 57 -3.36 38.30 -27.31
CA ALA A 57 -3.17 39.73 -27.45
C ALA A 57 -1.69 40.00 -27.74
N ASN A 58 -1.45 40.68 -28.86
CA ASN A 58 -0.17 41.24 -29.29
C ASN A 58 0.45 42.09 -28.19
N LEU A 59 1.76 41.98 -27.95
CA LEU A 59 2.63 43.14 -27.75
C LEU A 59 4.12 42.80 -27.80
N ASP A 60 4.73 43.39 -28.83
CA ASP A 60 6.07 43.90 -29.03
C ASP A 60 7.37 43.14 -28.70
N LYS A 61 8.19 43.10 -29.76
CA LYS A 61 9.61 42.79 -29.76
C LYS A 61 10.37 44.04 -29.32
N ARG A 62 11.34 43.89 -28.40
CA ARG A 62 12.75 44.30 -28.61
C ARG A 62 13.58 44.17 -27.33
N VAL A 63 14.81 43.70 -27.54
CA VAL A 63 16.08 44.17 -26.94
C VAL A 63 16.81 43.30 -25.87
N LEU A 64 18.04 42.95 -26.29
CA LEU A 64 19.30 42.66 -25.57
C LEU A 64 19.44 41.37 -24.72
N LEU A 65 20.56 40.65 -24.64
CA LEU A 65 21.79 40.38 -25.42
C LEU A 65 22.73 39.57 -24.46
N ILE A 66 23.46 38.60 -24.99
CA ILE A 66 24.82 38.12 -24.59
C ILE A 66 25.03 37.18 -23.38
N GLY A 67 25.67 36.05 -23.71
CA GLY A 67 26.79 35.44 -22.96
C GLY A 67 26.50 34.03 -22.41
N GLY A 68 27.18 32.93 -22.76
CA GLY A 68 28.35 32.65 -23.59
C GLY A 68 28.77 31.17 -23.43
N ILE A 69 29.15 30.52 -24.54
CA ILE A 69 30.27 29.56 -24.79
C ILE A 69 30.83 28.81 -23.53
N VAL A 70 31.00 27.48 -23.44
CA VAL A 70 31.93 26.55 -24.12
C VAL A 70 31.61 25.13 -23.59
N GLY A 71 31.52 24.11 -24.44
CA GLY A 71 32.48 23.01 -24.36
C GLY A 71 31.86 21.63 -24.58
N GLY A 72 31.95 21.16 -25.83
CA GLY A 72 31.66 19.78 -26.20
C GLY A 72 32.90 18.88 -26.14
N PHE A 73 32.63 17.59 -26.35
CA PHE A 73 33.55 16.50 -26.72
C PHE A 73 34.51 15.99 -25.65
N VAL A 74 34.20 14.79 -25.10
CA VAL A 74 35.04 13.55 -25.10
C VAL A 74 34.29 12.48 -24.29
N LEU A 75 33.74 11.45 -24.95
CA LEU A 75 33.72 10.01 -24.54
C LEU A 75 32.77 9.20 -25.45
N LEU A 76 33.26 8.74 -26.61
CA LEU A 76 32.56 7.79 -27.49
C LEU A 76 33.51 6.71 -28.02
N LEU A 77 34.14 5.94 -27.12
CA LEU A 77 34.86 4.72 -27.48
C LEU A 77 34.74 3.67 -26.36
N GLY A 78 33.62 2.93 -26.32
CA GLY A 78 33.43 1.87 -25.33
C GLY A 78 32.19 0.99 -25.45
N ILE A 79 31.52 0.91 -26.60
CA ILE A 79 30.31 0.06 -26.79
C ILE A 79 30.45 -0.82 -28.06
N GLY A 80 31.67 -1.28 -28.34
CA GLY A 80 32.00 -2.02 -29.57
C GLY A 80 31.90 -3.54 -29.50
N THR A 81 31.70 -4.16 -28.33
CA THR A 81 31.96 -5.60 -28.16
C THR A 81 30.76 -6.47 -27.75
N ILE A 82 29.56 -5.91 -27.54
CA ILE A 82 28.37 -6.70 -27.12
C ILE A 82 27.48 -7.12 -28.31
N ILE A 83 27.69 -6.57 -29.51
CA ILE A 83 26.84 -6.86 -30.69
C ILE A 83 27.15 -8.24 -31.32
N GLY A 84 28.26 -8.89 -30.95
CA GLY A 84 28.67 -10.18 -31.51
C GLY A 84 27.83 -11.41 -31.11
N MET A 85 27.06 -11.37 -30.01
CA MET A 85 26.28 -12.54 -29.55
C MET A 85 24.81 -12.56 -29.98
N VAL A 86 24.27 -11.45 -30.50
CA VAL A 86 22.84 -11.35 -30.87
C VAL A 86 22.56 -11.84 -32.30
N VAL A 87 23.58 -11.97 -33.15
CA VAL A 87 23.40 -12.42 -34.55
C VAL A 87 23.27 -13.95 -34.66
N SER A 88 23.62 -14.73 -33.62
CA SER A 88 23.54 -16.20 -33.66
C SER A 88 22.16 -16.79 -33.28
N SER A 89 21.21 -15.98 -32.78
CA SER A 89 19.84 -16.45 -32.44
C SER A 89 18.83 -16.23 -33.57
N ARG A 90 19.22 -15.52 -34.64
CA ARG A 90 18.34 -15.18 -35.78
C ARG A 90 18.11 -16.34 -36.75
N ASN A 91 18.93 -17.39 -36.71
CA ASN A 91 18.83 -18.55 -37.61
C ASN A 91 18.04 -19.76 -37.07
N ARG A 92 17.31 -19.64 -35.94
CA ARG A 92 16.54 -20.77 -35.35
C ARG A 92 15.03 -20.74 -35.56
N ALA A 93 14.50 -19.80 -36.36
CA ALA A 93 13.05 -19.64 -36.55
C ALA A 93 12.49 -20.20 -37.89
N GLU A 94 13.32 -20.88 -38.70
CA GLU A 94 12.91 -21.40 -40.01
C GLU A 94 12.89 -22.93 -40.14
N GLU A 95 12.85 -23.67 -39.03
CA GLU A 95 12.41 -25.08 -39.09
C GLU A 95 10.89 -25.15 -38.89
N ARG A 96 10.15 -24.75 -39.93
CA ARG A 96 8.77 -25.23 -40.11
C ARG A 96 8.86 -26.71 -40.46
N ILE A 97 8.92 -27.57 -39.45
CA ILE A 97 8.58 -28.98 -39.61
C ILE A 97 7.09 -28.99 -39.96
N ALA A 98 6.79 -29.54 -41.14
CA ALA A 98 5.48 -29.56 -41.76
C ALA A 98 4.35 -29.91 -40.76
N ASP A 99 3.26 -29.16 -40.87
CA ASP A 99 1.94 -29.47 -40.34
C ASP A 99 1.55 -30.88 -40.84
N GLU A 100 1.79 -31.90 -40.03
CA GLU A 100 1.09 -33.17 -40.16
C GLU A 100 -0.34 -32.92 -39.67
N GLY A 101 -1.26 -32.82 -40.62
CA GLY A 101 -2.66 -32.47 -40.39
C GLY A 101 -3.37 -33.31 -39.33
N GLU A 102 -4.45 -32.75 -38.79
CA GLU A 102 -5.34 -33.42 -37.85
C GLU A 102 -5.71 -34.84 -38.32
N PRO A 103 -5.88 -35.81 -37.38
CA PRO A 103 -6.31 -37.16 -37.71
C PRO A 103 -7.71 -37.13 -38.34
N GLY A 104 -7.78 -37.08 -39.68
CA GLY A 104 -9.04 -37.05 -40.42
C GLY A 104 -8.92 -36.75 -41.91
N GLN A 105 -7.86 -36.05 -42.35
CA GLN A 105 -7.64 -35.79 -43.77
C GLN A 105 -6.16 -36.03 -44.12
N SER A 106 -5.93 -36.96 -45.05
CA SER A 106 -4.61 -37.08 -45.68
C SER A 106 -4.38 -35.87 -46.59
N ASN A 107 -3.13 -35.45 -46.77
CA ASN A 107 -2.74 -34.43 -47.75
C ASN A 107 -3.08 -34.80 -49.20
N GLU A 108 -3.59 -36.03 -49.43
CA GLU A 108 -4.04 -36.57 -50.71
C GLU A 108 -5.57 -36.73 -50.80
N GLY A 109 -6.34 -36.28 -49.81
CA GLY A 109 -7.82 -36.27 -49.86
C GLY A 109 -8.50 -37.64 -49.72
N VAL A 110 -7.77 -38.70 -49.38
CA VAL A 110 -8.36 -40.03 -49.14
C VAL A 110 -8.99 -40.07 -47.75
N ALA A 111 -10.28 -40.37 -47.68
CA ALA A 111 -11.03 -40.54 -46.44
C ALA A 111 -10.44 -41.71 -45.63
N ALA A 112 -10.37 -41.57 -44.30
CA ALA A 112 -9.80 -42.59 -43.42
C ALA A 112 -10.52 -43.96 -43.50
N GLU A 113 -11.74 -43.97 -44.06
CA GLU A 113 -12.59 -45.14 -44.26
C GLU A 113 -12.11 -46.02 -45.43
N ASP A 114 -11.43 -45.45 -46.43
CA ASP A 114 -11.00 -46.16 -47.66
C ASP A 114 -9.62 -46.84 -47.54
N LEU A 115 -8.93 -46.65 -46.41
CA LEU A 115 -7.62 -47.28 -46.17
C LEU A 115 -7.79 -48.77 -45.87
N SER A 116 -6.94 -49.60 -46.48
CA SER A 116 -6.83 -50.99 -46.06
C SER A 116 -6.39 -51.10 -44.60
N GLU A 117 -6.76 -52.19 -43.90
CA GLU A 117 -6.36 -52.41 -42.51
C GLU A 117 -4.84 -52.40 -42.31
N GLY A 118 -4.07 -52.83 -43.32
CA GLY A 118 -2.60 -52.74 -43.31
C GLY A 118 -2.09 -51.30 -43.34
N GLU A 119 -2.76 -50.39 -44.06
CA GLU A 119 -2.40 -48.97 -44.11
C GLU A 119 -2.79 -48.24 -42.82
N LYS A 120 -3.94 -48.59 -42.23
CA LYS A 120 -4.35 -48.06 -40.91
C LYS A 120 -3.36 -48.45 -39.83
N ALA A 121 -2.95 -49.73 -39.77
CA ALA A 121 -1.95 -50.21 -38.81
C ALA A 121 -0.60 -49.50 -39.00
N LYS A 122 -0.11 -49.38 -40.24
CA LYS A 122 1.14 -48.67 -40.54
C LYS A 122 1.08 -47.19 -40.16
N ARG A 123 -0.03 -46.50 -40.44
CA ARG A 123 -0.25 -45.10 -40.02
C ARG A 123 -0.32 -44.95 -38.51
N GLN A 124 -0.98 -45.87 -37.82
CA GLN A 124 -1.02 -45.88 -36.35
C GLN A 124 0.38 -46.09 -35.76
N GLU A 125 1.19 -46.98 -36.34
CA GLU A 125 2.59 -47.17 -35.95
C GLU A 125 3.43 -45.91 -36.19
N THR A 126 3.28 -45.27 -37.35
CA THR A 126 4.00 -44.00 -37.65
C THR A 126 3.58 -42.89 -36.70
N TYR A 127 2.29 -42.78 -36.39
CA TYR A 127 1.74 -41.82 -35.44
C TYR A 127 2.29 -42.06 -34.03
N GLN A 128 2.29 -43.30 -33.54
CA GLN A 128 2.85 -43.65 -32.24
C GLN A 128 4.37 -43.37 -32.17
N ALA A 129 5.12 -43.68 -33.24
CA ALA A 129 6.53 -43.32 -33.34
C ALA A 129 6.76 -41.80 -33.33
N SER A 130 5.90 -41.04 -34.00
CA SER A 130 5.94 -39.56 -34.00
C SER A 130 5.67 -38.98 -32.62
N LEU A 131 4.67 -39.51 -31.88
CA LEU A 131 4.36 -39.11 -30.51
C LEU A 131 5.51 -39.43 -29.57
N LYS A 132 6.14 -40.60 -29.72
CA LYS A 132 7.32 -41.00 -28.95
C LYS A 132 8.48 -40.03 -29.20
N LYS A 133 8.77 -39.69 -30.46
CA LYS A 133 9.81 -38.72 -30.83
C LYS A 133 9.52 -37.31 -30.29
N ARG A 134 8.26 -36.85 -30.37
CA ARG A 134 7.83 -35.55 -29.80
C ARG A 134 7.95 -35.52 -28.28
N ARG A 135 7.59 -36.61 -27.59
CA ARG A 135 7.75 -36.75 -26.13
C ARG A 135 9.22 -36.74 -25.71
N GLN A 136 10.09 -37.45 -26.44
CA GLN A 136 11.54 -37.43 -26.22
C GLN A 136 12.11 -36.02 -26.41
N ALA A 137 11.85 -35.38 -27.55
CA ALA A 137 12.32 -34.03 -27.83
C ALA A 137 11.79 -32.98 -26.83
N ARG A 138 10.57 -33.17 -26.28
CA ARG A 138 10.06 -32.34 -25.19
C ARG A 138 10.82 -32.60 -23.88
N GLY A 139 11.02 -33.87 -23.52
CA GLY A 139 11.79 -34.26 -22.34
C GLY A 139 13.23 -33.74 -22.37
N ASP A 140 13.90 -33.79 -23.53
CA ASP A 140 15.25 -33.26 -23.72
C ASP A 140 15.30 -31.74 -23.56
N ARG A 141 14.34 -31.01 -24.16
CA ARG A 141 14.22 -29.56 -23.98
C ARG A 141 13.93 -29.17 -22.55
N ASP A 142 13.01 -29.88 -21.88
CA ASP A 142 12.68 -29.62 -20.47
C ASP A 142 13.89 -29.91 -19.56
N LYS A 143 14.66 -30.96 -19.86
CA LYS A 143 15.94 -31.29 -19.19
C LYS A 143 16.97 -30.18 -19.39
N GLU A 144 17.19 -29.73 -20.62
CA GLU A 144 18.13 -28.63 -20.91
C GLU A 144 17.71 -27.33 -20.21
N ALA A 145 16.40 -27.01 -20.21
CA ALA A 145 15.87 -25.85 -19.51
C ALA A 145 16.09 -25.95 -17.99
N LEU A 146 15.88 -27.13 -17.39
CA LEU A 146 16.14 -27.36 -15.98
C LEU A 146 17.64 -27.18 -15.66
N LEU A 147 18.53 -27.78 -16.45
CA LEU A 147 19.98 -27.65 -16.27
C LEU A 147 20.46 -26.20 -16.44
N SER A 148 19.88 -25.46 -17.38
CA SER A 148 20.18 -24.04 -17.59
C SER A 148 19.70 -23.15 -16.45
N ASN A 149 18.52 -23.43 -15.89
CA ASN A 149 17.91 -22.60 -14.85
C ASN A 149 18.57 -22.77 -13.49
N PHE A 150 18.96 -23.99 -13.14
CA PHE A 150 19.52 -24.31 -11.82
C PHE A 150 21.05 -24.44 -11.81
N GLY A 151 21.66 -24.70 -12.96
CA GLY A 151 23.06 -25.15 -13.03
C GLY A 151 23.16 -26.67 -12.91
N LYS A 152 24.12 -27.28 -13.61
CA LYS A 152 24.31 -28.75 -13.64
C LYS A 152 24.61 -29.32 -12.25
N GLU A 153 25.25 -28.52 -11.40
CA GLU A 153 25.64 -28.85 -10.04
C GLU A 153 24.47 -28.81 -9.04
N LYS A 154 23.33 -28.20 -9.39
CA LYS A 154 22.13 -28.13 -8.53
C LYS A 154 20.98 -29.00 -9.04
N VAL A 155 21.18 -29.74 -10.13
CA VAL A 155 20.19 -30.69 -10.67
C VAL A 155 20.63 -32.12 -10.36
N ALA A 156 19.69 -32.96 -9.94
CA ALA A 156 19.92 -34.37 -9.68
C ALA A 156 19.00 -35.25 -10.52
N THR A 157 19.49 -36.42 -10.91
CA THR A 157 18.68 -37.51 -11.45
C THR A 157 18.33 -38.44 -10.30
N VAL A 158 17.05 -38.68 -10.04
CA VAL A 158 16.58 -39.60 -8.99
C VAL A 158 15.99 -40.83 -9.68
N VAL A 159 16.60 -41.98 -9.45
CA VAL A 159 16.17 -43.29 -9.97
C VAL A 159 15.61 -44.11 -8.81
N ILE A 160 14.33 -44.46 -8.89
CA ILE A 160 13.62 -45.16 -7.82
C ILE A 160 13.23 -46.55 -8.34
N ASN A 161 13.91 -47.57 -7.84
CA ASN A 161 13.77 -48.97 -8.26
C ASN A 161 12.79 -49.73 -7.37
N ASN A 162 12.23 -50.83 -7.90
CA ASN A 162 11.32 -51.75 -7.20
C ASN A 162 10.03 -51.09 -6.71
N VAL A 163 9.49 -50.15 -7.47
CA VAL A 163 8.20 -49.53 -7.17
C VAL A 163 7.07 -50.54 -7.46
N VAL A 164 6.37 -50.96 -6.42
CA VAL A 164 5.22 -51.89 -6.46
C VAL A 164 3.94 -51.10 -6.19
N GLY A 165 2.82 -51.52 -6.79
CA GLY A 165 1.50 -50.90 -6.60
C GLY A 165 0.97 -50.24 -7.87
N ASP A 166 -0.07 -49.42 -7.72
CA ASP A 166 -0.64 -48.67 -8.83
C ASP A 166 0.36 -47.67 -9.41
N THR A 167 0.48 -47.67 -10.73
CA THR A 167 1.49 -46.88 -11.45
C THR A 167 1.24 -45.38 -11.32
N ALA A 168 -0.02 -44.97 -11.40
CA ALA A 168 -0.41 -43.58 -11.40
C ALA A 168 -0.29 -42.98 -9.99
N ALA A 169 -0.77 -43.70 -8.97
CA ALA A 169 -0.63 -43.36 -7.57
C ALA A 169 0.85 -43.25 -7.17
N ALA A 170 1.68 -44.24 -7.52
CA ALA A 170 3.12 -44.20 -7.26
C ALA A 170 3.78 -42.98 -7.89
N ASN A 171 3.48 -42.68 -9.16
CA ASN A 171 4.04 -41.51 -9.83
C ASN A 171 3.67 -40.19 -9.13
N ARG A 172 2.39 -40.00 -8.78
CA ARG A 172 1.92 -38.79 -8.08
C ARG A 172 2.61 -38.65 -6.73
N TYR A 173 2.63 -39.72 -5.94
CA TYR A 173 3.26 -39.76 -4.62
C TYR A 173 4.76 -39.44 -4.69
N LEU A 174 5.50 -40.13 -5.56
CA LEU A 174 6.94 -39.91 -5.74
C LEU A 174 7.25 -38.48 -6.21
N ASN A 175 6.48 -37.95 -7.16
CA ASN A 175 6.67 -36.57 -7.64
C ASN A 175 6.50 -35.57 -6.49
N ARG A 176 5.44 -35.70 -5.67
CA ARG A 176 5.21 -34.82 -4.51
C ARG A 176 6.34 -34.91 -3.49
N LYS A 177 6.81 -36.12 -3.15
CA LYS A 177 7.89 -36.33 -2.20
C LYS A 177 9.21 -35.70 -2.66
N ILE A 178 9.56 -35.90 -3.93
CA ILE A 178 10.75 -35.30 -4.54
C ILE A 178 10.62 -33.77 -4.58
N PHE A 179 9.45 -33.25 -4.95
CA PHE A 179 9.19 -31.82 -4.96
C PHE A 179 9.33 -31.21 -3.57
N ARG A 180 8.79 -31.86 -2.53
CA ARG A 180 8.86 -31.39 -1.14
C ARG A 180 10.30 -31.34 -0.64
N ALA A 181 11.11 -32.36 -0.92
CA ALA A 181 12.53 -32.33 -0.59
C ALA A 181 13.25 -31.15 -1.27
N ALA A 182 12.96 -30.88 -2.55
CA ALA A 182 13.55 -29.75 -3.27
C ALA A 182 13.04 -28.39 -2.74
N TYR A 183 11.77 -28.33 -2.35
CA TYR A 183 11.16 -27.15 -1.73
C TYR A 183 11.75 -26.83 -0.36
N SER A 184 12.05 -27.84 0.46
CA SER A 184 12.76 -27.65 1.74
C SER A 184 14.10 -26.93 1.55
N ILE A 185 14.89 -27.35 0.54
CA ILE A 185 16.15 -26.70 0.19
C ILE A 185 15.93 -25.24 -0.26
N TYR A 186 14.93 -25.00 -1.11
CA TYR A 186 14.56 -23.66 -1.55
C TYR A 186 14.14 -22.76 -0.38
N ALA A 187 13.24 -23.24 0.48
CA ALA A 187 12.74 -22.51 1.64
C ALA A 187 13.87 -22.15 2.62
N GLY A 188 14.74 -23.11 2.95
CA GLY A 188 15.91 -22.86 3.80
C GLY A 188 16.92 -21.88 3.18
N ALA A 189 17.01 -21.79 1.85
CA ALA A 189 17.82 -20.76 1.20
C ALA A 189 17.16 -19.36 1.24
N GLN A 190 15.84 -19.28 1.09
CA GLN A 190 15.08 -18.03 1.27
C GLN A 190 15.19 -17.51 2.70
N GLU A 191 15.06 -18.41 3.69
CA GLU A 191 15.18 -18.05 5.10
C GLU A 191 16.58 -17.51 5.42
N ARG A 192 17.65 -18.19 4.99
CA ARG A 192 19.03 -17.71 5.16
C ARG A 192 19.26 -16.35 4.52
N ALA A 193 18.73 -16.11 3.31
CA ALA A 193 18.82 -14.82 2.64
C ALA A 193 18.09 -13.70 3.41
N SER A 194 16.91 -14.02 3.98
CA SER A 194 16.15 -13.11 4.85
C SER A 194 16.91 -12.79 6.14
N GLN A 195 17.44 -13.81 6.82
CA GLN A 195 18.23 -13.65 8.04
C GLN A 195 19.50 -12.82 7.77
N GLN A 196 20.21 -13.07 6.66
CA GLN A 196 21.38 -12.28 6.29
C GLN A 196 21.01 -10.83 5.93
N THR A 197 19.87 -10.60 5.29
CA THR A 197 19.36 -9.25 5.04
C THR A 197 19.09 -8.51 6.34
N LYS A 198 18.49 -9.18 7.33
CA LYS A 198 18.27 -8.62 8.67
C LYS A 198 19.59 -8.28 9.36
N GLN A 199 20.57 -9.19 9.34
CA GLN A 199 21.90 -8.95 9.89
C GLN A 199 22.60 -7.76 9.20
N ASN A 200 22.53 -7.66 7.86
CA ASN A 200 23.08 -6.52 7.12
C ASN A 200 22.41 -5.20 7.53
N LYS A 201 21.08 -5.22 7.72
CA LYS A 201 20.31 -4.05 8.17
C LYS A 201 20.73 -3.62 9.57
N ASP A 202 20.84 -4.55 10.51
CA ASP A 202 21.20 -4.26 11.90
C ASP A 202 22.65 -3.77 12.00
N ALA A 203 23.58 -4.39 11.25
CA ALA A 203 24.97 -3.95 11.18
C ALA A 203 25.10 -2.54 10.57
N ALA A 204 24.35 -2.25 9.50
CA ALA A 204 24.33 -0.91 8.89
C ALA A 204 23.74 0.14 9.83
N ALA A 205 22.67 -0.20 10.55
CA ALA A 205 22.06 0.69 11.56
C ALA A 205 23.05 1.00 12.69
N GLN A 206 23.72 -0.02 13.24
CA GLN A 206 24.72 0.15 14.30
C GLN A 206 25.90 0.99 13.83
N LYS A 207 26.43 0.73 12.64
CA LYS A 207 27.51 1.51 12.05
C LYS A 207 27.12 2.97 11.89
N ALA A 208 25.92 3.23 11.35
CA ALA A 208 25.43 4.60 11.15
C ALA A 208 25.21 5.34 12.48
N LEU A 209 24.73 4.66 13.53
CA LEU A 209 24.63 5.23 14.88
C LEU A 209 26.01 5.54 15.49
N GLN A 210 27.01 4.70 15.26
CA GLN A 210 28.38 4.94 15.72
C GLN A 210 29.01 6.14 14.99
N GLU A 211 28.85 6.22 13.67
CA GLU A 211 29.32 7.34 12.86
C GLU A 211 28.62 8.65 13.24
N HIS A 212 27.31 8.62 13.47
CA HIS A 212 26.54 9.77 13.95
C HIS A 212 27.02 10.25 15.33
N LYS A 213 27.18 9.33 16.30
CA LYS A 213 27.73 9.68 17.62
C LYS A 213 29.15 10.26 17.52
N LYS A 214 29.98 9.74 16.62
CA LYS A 214 31.35 10.24 16.40
C LYS A 214 31.35 11.64 15.80
N GLN A 215 30.46 11.91 14.84
CA GLN A 215 30.41 13.18 14.12
C GLN A 215 29.72 14.30 14.94
N TRP A 216 28.67 13.96 15.69
CA TRP A 216 27.78 14.95 16.31
C TRP A 216 27.71 14.88 17.85
N GLY A 217 28.34 13.89 18.47
CA GLY A 217 28.27 13.69 19.92
C GLY A 217 26.83 13.43 20.41
N LYS A 218 26.48 13.95 21.59
CA LYS A 218 25.12 13.84 22.17
C LYS A 218 24.11 14.83 21.58
N ALA A 219 24.55 15.81 20.79
CA ALA A 219 23.73 16.92 20.30
C ALA A 219 23.35 16.81 18.81
N GLY A 220 23.52 15.63 18.20
CA GLY A 220 23.22 15.42 16.79
C GLY A 220 21.72 15.32 16.45
N PRO A 221 21.37 15.33 15.15
CA PRO A 221 20.00 15.19 14.68
C PRO A 221 19.37 13.87 15.16
N GLY A 222 18.09 13.89 15.53
CA GLY A 222 17.39 12.75 16.17
C GLY A 222 17.08 11.55 15.27
N PHE A 223 17.51 11.55 14.00
CA PHE A 223 17.32 10.44 13.08
C PHE A 223 18.58 10.20 12.26
N VAL A 224 18.85 8.92 11.98
CA VAL A 224 20.00 8.47 11.17
C VAL A 224 19.47 7.64 10.01
N ARG A 225 19.79 8.04 8.78
CA ARG A 225 19.52 7.24 7.58
C ARG A 225 20.71 6.33 7.32
N PHE A 226 20.45 5.11 6.90
CA PHE A 226 21.47 4.15 6.53
C PHE A 226 20.99 3.29 5.36
N GLU A 227 21.94 2.84 4.55
CA GLU A 227 21.69 1.92 3.45
C GLU A 227 22.19 0.53 3.86
N TYR A 228 21.48 -0.50 3.42
CA TYR A 228 21.87 -1.89 3.66
C TYR A 228 21.65 -2.72 2.39
N LYS A 229 22.48 -3.75 2.22
CA LYS A 229 22.40 -4.66 1.07
C LYS A 229 21.35 -5.74 1.34
N VAL A 230 20.30 -5.76 0.52
CA VAL A 230 19.32 -6.85 0.50
C VAL A 230 19.95 -8.06 -0.19
N ILE A 231 19.92 -9.21 0.50
CA ILE A 231 20.33 -10.49 -0.05
C ILE A 231 19.06 -11.24 -0.46
N ARG A 232 19.01 -11.67 -1.72
CA ARG A 232 17.97 -12.57 -2.23
C ARG A 232 18.58 -13.94 -2.44
N SER A 233 17.83 -15.00 -2.19
CA SER A 233 18.27 -16.35 -2.55
C SER A 233 18.44 -16.43 -4.06
N ASP A 234 19.51 -17.10 -4.50
CA ASP A 234 19.84 -17.39 -5.89
C ASP A 234 19.14 -18.67 -6.39
N LEU A 235 18.39 -19.37 -5.54
CA LEU A 235 17.70 -20.60 -5.91
C LEU A 235 16.35 -20.28 -6.57
N PRO A 236 16.10 -20.78 -7.81
CA PRO A 236 14.77 -20.73 -8.41
C PRO A 236 13.77 -21.60 -7.64
N TYR A 237 12.48 -21.38 -7.89
CA TYR A 237 11.42 -22.24 -7.39
C TYR A 237 11.62 -23.68 -7.89
N PRO A 238 11.44 -24.71 -7.04
CA PRO A 238 11.73 -26.09 -7.42
C PRO A 238 10.97 -26.57 -8.65
N ARG A 239 11.59 -27.47 -9.42
CA ARG A 239 10.96 -28.13 -10.56
C ARG A 239 11.36 -29.61 -10.60
N VAL A 240 10.36 -30.46 -10.80
CA VAL A 240 10.51 -31.91 -10.93
C VAL A 240 10.00 -32.31 -12.31
N LEU A 241 10.83 -33.04 -13.07
CA LEU A 241 10.50 -33.59 -14.36
C LEU A 241 10.48 -35.12 -14.25
N ASN A 242 9.35 -35.73 -14.55
CA ASN A 242 9.27 -37.18 -14.69
C ASN A 242 9.83 -37.58 -16.07
N MET A 243 10.91 -38.36 -16.08
CA MET A 243 11.58 -38.84 -17.29
C MET A 243 10.99 -40.16 -17.83
N GLY A 244 9.97 -40.69 -17.15
CA GLY A 244 9.26 -41.91 -17.50
C GLY A 244 9.49 -43.04 -16.51
N ARG A 245 8.88 -44.18 -16.84
CA ARG A 245 8.99 -45.45 -16.12
C ARG A 245 9.52 -46.50 -17.10
N GLN A 246 10.48 -47.30 -16.63
CA GLN A 246 10.91 -48.52 -17.30
C GLN A 246 10.82 -49.66 -16.28
N ASP A 247 10.05 -50.70 -16.61
CA ASP A 247 9.77 -51.82 -15.71
C ASP A 247 9.20 -51.37 -14.35
N ASN A 248 9.89 -51.60 -13.22
CA ASN A 248 9.49 -51.10 -11.89
C ASN A 248 10.38 -49.95 -11.40
N THR A 249 10.98 -49.22 -12.34
CA THR A 249 11.89 -48.12 -12.07
C THR A 249 11.34 -46.82 -12.62
N PHE A 250 11.28 -45.80 -11.75
CA PHE A 250 10.93 -44.43 -12.10
C PHE A 250 12.18 -43.56 -12.15
N THR A 251 12.24 -42.63 -13.10
CA THR A 251 13.35 -41.68 -13.20
C THR A 251 12.82 -40.26 -13.19
N PHE A 252 13.38 -39.43 -12.32
CA PHE A 252 13.05 -38.01 -12.20
C PHE A 252 14.29 -37.16 -12.36
N LEU A 253 14.12 -35.96 -12.91
CA LEU A 253 15.12 -34.92 -12.91
C LEU A 253 14.61 -33.75 -12.07
N VAL A 254 15.38 -33.31 -11.06
CA VAL A 254 14.92 -32.36 -10.05
C VAL A 254 15.96 -31.31 -9.75
N GLY A 255 15.52 -30.07 -9.55
CA GLY A 255 16.31 -28.98 -8.97
C GLY A 255 15.44 -28.07 -8.08
N PRO A 256 16.01 -27.44 -7.04
CA PRO A 256 17.41 -27.55 -6.62
C PRO A 256 17.66 -28.78 -5.72
N ALA A 257 18.82 -29.42 -5.89
CA ALA A 257 19.31 -30.51 -5.04
C ALA A 257 20.80 -30.27 -4.73
N ILE A 258 21.11 -29.58 -3.63
CA ILE A 258 22.50 -29.13 -3.36
C ILE A 258 23.32 -30.24 -2.68
N ASN A 259 22.87 -30.69 -1.52
CA ASN A 259 23.44 -31.83 -0.80
C ASN A 259 22.68 -33.10 -1.19
N LEU A 260 23.24 -33.92 -2.08
CA LEU A 260 22.53 -35.06 -2.67
C LEU A 260 22.11 -36.12 -1.65
N ARG A 261 22.95 -36.38 -0.64
CA ARG A 261 22.65 -37.40 0.36
C ARG A 261 21.51 -36.96 1.26
N GLU A 262 21.61 -35.74 1.80
CA GLU A 262 20.55 -35.14 2.61
C GLU A 262 19.24 -34.97 1.80
N PHE A 263 19.34 -34.55 0.54
CA PHE A 263 18.20 -34.48 -0.37
C PHE A 263 17.56 -35.85 -0.57
N ALA A 264 18.35 -36.90 -0.82
CA ALA A 264 17.86 -38.26 -1.00
C ALA A 264 17.16 -38.81 0.26
N GLU A 265 17.74 -38.55 1.43
CA GLU A 265 17.17 -38.90 2.74
C GLU A 265 15.84 -38.17 2.98
N GLN A 266 15.75 -36.88 2.60
CA GLN A 266 14.53 -36.07 2.73
C GLN A 266 13.39 -36.52 1.81
N ILE A 267 13.66 -37.24 0.71
CA ILE A 267 12.58 -37.77 -0.15
C ILE A 267 11.74 -38.79 0.64
N GLY A 268 12.36 -39.62 1.49
CA GLY A 268 11.64 -40.49 2.43
C GLY A 268 10.76 -41.57 1.79
N VAL A 269 11.11 -42.07 0.61
CA VAL A 269 10.32 -43.10 -0.14
C VAL A 269 10.98 -44.47 -0.16
N GLY A 270 12.09 -44.65 0.56
CA GLY A 270 12.85 -45.90 0.59
C GLY A 270 14.28 -45.72 1.07
N SER A 271 15.11 -46.74 0.89
CA SER A 271 16.52 -46.69 1.26
C SER A 271 17.38 -46.20 0.08
N VAL A 272 18.23 -45.22 0.35
CA VAL A 272 19.21 -44.71 -0.63
C VAL A 272 20.26 -45.80 -0.85
N SER A 273 20.27 -46.41 -2.03
CA SER A 273 21.19 -47.50 -2.35
C SER A 273 22.54 -46.97 -2.86
N ASP A 274 22.53 -45.84 -3.57
CA ASP A 274 23.76 -45.24 -4.11
C ASP A 274 23.57 -43.75 -4.42
N VAL A 275 24.68 -42.99 -4.34
CA VAL A 275 24.77 -41.59 -4.77
C VAL A 275 26.09 -41.42 -5.52
N GLN A 276 26.03 -41.53 -6.85
CA GLN A 276 27.20 -41.37 -7.72
C GLN A 276 27.05 -40.16 -8.64
N GLY A 277 28.01 -39.24 -8.55
CA GLY A 277 27.97 -38.00 -9.30
C GLY A 277 26.76 -37.14 -8.93
N ARG A 278 25.78 -37.05 -9.83
CA ARG A 278 24.51 -36.34 -9.64
C ARG A 278 23.29 -37.27 -9.75
N GLU A 279 23.54 -38.58 -9.76
CA GLU A 279 22.50 -39.61 -9.79
C GLU A 279 22.31 -40.19 -8.38
N ILE A 280 21.05 -40.28 -7.96
CA ILE A 280 20.61 -40.85 -6.70
C ILE A 280 19.80 -42.10 -7.03
N GLN A 281 20.22 -43.24 -6.49
CA GLN A 281 19.52 -44.51 -6.62
C GLN A 281 18.80 -44.81 -5.30
N ILE A 282 17.49 -45.04 -5.35
CA ILE A 282 16.64 -45.36 -4.19
C ILE A 282 15.96 -46.70 -4.44
N ARG A 283 16.00 -47.58 -3.45
CA ARG A 283 15.16 -48.79 -3.43
C ARG A 283 13.84 -48.44 -2.73
N ALA A 284 12.75 -48.44 -3.48
CA ALA A 284 11.43 -48.03 -2.99
C ALA A 284 10.95 -48.90 -1.83
N GLN A 285 10.35 -48.25 -0.83
CA GLN A 285 9.61 -48.87 0.26
C GLN A 285 8.31 -48.06 0.43
N LEU A 286 7.44 -48.13 -0.58
CA LEU A 286 6.19 -47.38 -0.56
C LEU A 286 5.17 -48.07 0.36
N PRO A 287 4.38 -47.31 1.12
CA PRO A 287 3.21 -47.84 1.83
C PRO A 287 2.24 -48.53 0.85
N THR A 288 1.54 -49.57 1.32
CA THR A 288 0.52 -50.30 0.57
C THR A 288 -0.79 -50.30 1.37
N PRO A 289 -1.87 -49.65 0.88
CA PRO A 289 -1.95 -48.90 -0.37
C PRO A 289 -1.10 -47.61 -0.36
N ILE A 290 -0.73 -47.12 -1.54
CA ILE A 290 0.01 -45.85 -1.68
C ILE A 290 -0.98 -44.72 -1.33
N PRO A 291 -0.72 -43.90 -0.30
CA PRO A 291 -1.63 -42.85 0.11
C PRO A 291 -1.66 -41.74 -0.94
N ASP A 292 -2.78 -41.03 -0.99
CA ASP A 292 -2.83 -39.80 -1.77
C ASP A 292 -1.91 -38.75 -1.11
N PRO A 293 -0.97 -38.16 -1.86
CA PRO A 293 -0.03 -37.17 -1.31
C PRO A 293 -0.73 -35.94 -0.71
N ASP A 294 -1.91 -35.56 -1.21
CA ASP A 294 -2.63 -34.40 -0.69
C ASP A 294 -3.31 -34.75 0.66
N ILE A 295 -3.77 -35.99 0.85
CA ILE A 295 -4.26 -36.48 2.16
C ILE A 295 -3.12 -36.53 3.18
N GLU A 296 -1.97 -37.09 2.80
CA GLU A 296 -0.80 -37.14 3.68
C GLU A 296 -0.36 -35.73 4.12
N GLU A 297 -0.50 -34.74 3.24
CA GLU A 297 -0.20 -33.35 3.57
C GLU A 297 -1.18 -32.77 4.60
N LEU A 298 -2.48 -33.04 4.46
CA LEU A 298 -3.45 -32.63 5.49
C LEU A 298 -3.14 -33.27 6.85
N VAL A 299 -2.79 -34.56 6.88
CA VAL A 299 -2.40 -35.27 8.11
C VAL A 299 -1.16 -34.64 8.75
N LEU A 300 -0.16 -34.29 7.95
CA LEU A 300 1.05 -33.64 8.47
C LEU A 300 0.83 -32.20 8.93
N GLN A 301 -0.13 -31.48 8.32
CA GLN A 301 -0.45 -30.10 8.69
C GLN A 301 -1.34 -30.01 9.92
N HIS A 302 -2.31 -30.91 10.04
CA HIS A 302 -3.39 -30.80 11.03
C HIS A 302 -3.38 -31.90 12.10
N GLY A 303 -2.62 -32.98 11.91
CA GLY A 303 -2.72 -34.20 12.70
C GLY A 303 -3.73 -35.17 12.10
N ASP A 304 -3.49 -36.46 12.25
CA ASP A 304 -4.36 -37.53 11.72
C ASP A 304 -5.76 -37.46 12.34
N GLU A 305 -5.83 -37.07 13.62
CA GLU A 305 -7.05 -36.89 14.39
C GLU A 305 -7.95 -35.76 13.88
N LYS A 306 -7.42 -34.87 13.02
CA LYS A 306 -8.16 -33.73 12.45
C LYS A 306 -8.47 -33.90 10.97
N VAL A 307 -8.18 -35.07 10.41
CA VAL A 307 -8.44 -35.40 9.01
C VAL A 307 -9.59 -36.37 8.96
N VAL A 308 -10.69 -35.95 8.34
CA VAL A 308 -11.90 -36.76 8.25
C VAL A 308 -12.14 -37.15 6.81
N ARG A 309 -12.29 -38.45 6.57
CA ARG A 309 -12.78 -39.03 5.32
C ARG A 309 -14.31 -38.96 5.34
N VAL A 310 -14.89 -38.40 4.30
CA VAL A 310 -16.33 -38.27 4.14
C VAL A 310 -16.77 -39.15 3.00
N GLU A 311 -17.72 -40.05 3.27
CA GLU A 311 -18.42 -40.85 2.28
C GLU A 311 -19.84 -40.35 2.16
N VAL A 312 -20.27 -40.05 0.94
CA VAL A 312 -21.59 -39.50 0.65
C VAL A 312 -22.39 -40.52 -0.13
N HIS A 313 -23.61 -40.81 0.31
CA HIS A 313 -24.55 -41.72 -0.33
C HIS A 313 -25.80 -40.97 -0.83
N GLY A 314 -26.46 -41.49 -1.86
CA GLY A 314 -27.73 -40.94 -2.36
C GLY A 314 -27.61 -39.57 -3.05
N ALA A 315 -26.41 -39.15 -3.43
CA ALA A 315 -26.15 -37.89 -4.11
C ALA A 315 -26.39 -38.03 -5.62
N GLU A 316 -27.67 -38.18 -6.00
CA GLU A 316 -28.09 -38.32 -7.39
C GLU A 316 -27.90 -37.02 -8.19
N GLY A 317 -27.53 -37.14 -9.46
CA GLY A 317 -27.35 -36.00 -10.37
C GLY A 317 -26.16 -36.14 -11.31
N SER A 318 -25.85 -35.06 -12.02
CA SER A 318 -24.63 -34.98 -12.82
C SER A 318 -23.41 -34.99 -11.89
N PRO A 319 -22.44 -35.92 -12.06
CA PRO A 319 -21.29 -36.01 -11.18
C PRO A 319 -20.53 -34.70 -10.99
N GLU A 320 -20.38 -33.93 -12.06
CA GLU A 320 -19.70 -32.64 -12.01
C GLU A 320 -20.44 -31.60 -11.15
N LEU A 321 -21.78 -31.57 -11.24
CA LEU A 321 -22.61 -30.61 -10.48
C LEU A 321 -22.71 -31.00 -9.01
N VAL A 322 -22.84 -32.30 -8.73
CA VAL A 322 -22.85 -32.82 -7.37
C VAL A 322 -21.51 -32.55 -6.69
N GLN A 323 -20.41 -32.88 -7.36
CA GLN A 323 -19.05 -32.64 -6.87
C GLN A 323 -18.85 -31.16 -6.51
N LEU A 324 -19.21 -30.28 -7.43
CA LEU A 324 -19.08 -28.83 -7.25
C LEU A 324 -19.97 -28.30 -6.12
N TYR A 325 -21.19 -28.82 -5.98
CA TYR A 325 -22.11 -28.45 -4.91
C TYR A 325 -21.58 -28.88 -3.54
N LEU A 326 -21.19 -30.16 -3.39
CA LEU A 326 -20.63 -30.71 -2.15
C LEU A 326 -19.38 -29.95 -1.72
N GLN A 327 -18.48 -29.65 -2.67
CA GLN A 327 -17.27 -28.88 -2.39
C GLN A 327 -17.62 -27.46 -1.89
N ASN A 328 -18.49 -26.75 -2.59
CA ASN A 328 -18.84 -25.37 -2.24
C ASN A 328 -19.54 -25.27 -0.88
N GLN A 329 -20.47 -26.17 -0.58
CA GLN A 329 -21.16 -26.16 0.71
C GLN A 329 -20.21 -26.55 1.85
N THR A 330 -19.35 -27.55 1.64
CA THR A 330 -18.38 -27.96 2.67
C THR A 330 -17.34 -26.88 2.94
N GLU A 331 -16.81 -26.21 1.91
CA GLU A 331 -15.85 -25.11 2.08
C GLU A 331 -16.47 -23.86 2.72
N ALA A 332 -17.79 -23.70 2.64
CA ALA A 332 -18.51 -22.57 3.26
C ALA A 332 -18.72 -22.75 4.78
N LEU A 333 -18.52 -23.94 5.32
CA LEU A 333 -18.64 -24.19 6.75
C LEU A 333 -17.50 -23.52 7.52
N ASP A 334 -17.88 -22.75 8.54
CA ASP A 334 -16.95 -22.13 9.46
C ASP A 334 -16.60 -23.12 10.58
N ASN A 335 -15.38 -23.68 10.55
CA ASN A 335 -14.88 -24.53 11.62
C ASN A 335 -14.08 -23.72 12.65
N GLY A 336 -14.76 -22.82 13.36
CA GLY A 336 -14.16 -22.00 14.41
C GLY A 336 -13.13 -20.98 13.91
N GLY A 337 -13.36 -20.41 12.73
CA GLY A 337 -12.50 -19.44 12.06
C GLY A 337 -11.43 -20.05 11.14
N ASN A 338 -11.34 -21.38 11.08
CA ASN A 338 -10.42 -22.09 10.19
C ASN A 338 -11.11 -22.48 8.88
N LYS A 339 -10.48 -22.13 7.75
CA LYS A 339 -10.95 -22.54 6.43
C LYS A 339 -10.72 -24.04 6.24
N LEU A 340 -11.78 -24.78 5.95
CA LEU A 340 -11.69 -26.20 5.59
C LEU A 340 -11.00 -26.37 4.22
N SER A 341 -10.13 -27.35 4.15
CA SER A 341 -9.46 -27.81 2.93
C SER A 341 -10.03 -29.17 2.55
N LEU A 342 -10.51 -29.27 1.31
CA LEU A 342 -11.11 -30.48 0.79
C LEU A 342 -10.20 -31.05 -0.31
N VAL A 343 -9.86 -32.33 -0.21
CA VAL A 343 -8.99 -33.04 -1.17
C VAL A 343 -9.60 -34.37 -1.58
N ALA A 344 -9.08 -34.94 -2.68
CA ALA A 344 -9.41 -36.28 -3.17
C ALA A 344 -10.91 -36.54 -3.36
N MET A 345 -11.66 -35.59 -3.92
CA MET A 345 -13.07 -35.81 -4.22
C MET A 345 -13.24 -36.73 -5.44
N GLU A 346 -13.75 -37.93 -5.21
CA GLU A 346 -13.92 -38.99 -6.19
C GLU A 346 -15.38 -39.45 -6.25
N ALA A 347 -15.90 -39.65 -7.47
CA ALA A 347 -17.21 -40.25 -7.69
C ALA A 347 -17.06 -41.78 -7.78
N LEU A 348 -17.71 -42.50 -6.87
CA LEU A 348 -17.68 -43.97 -6.82
C LEU A 348 -18.77 -44.61 -7.71
N GLY A 349 -19.69 -43.81 -8.24
CA GLY A 349 -20.85 -44.26 -9.04
C GLY A 349 -22.13 -44.37 -8.21
N ASN A 350 -23.28 -44.51 -8.86
CA ASN A 350 -24.59 -44.68 -8.20
C ASN A 350 -24.92 -43.61 -7.14
N GLY A 351 -24.50 -42.35 -7.36
CA GLY A 351 -24.68 -41.26 -6.40
C GLY A 351 -23.81 -41.37 -5.15
N GLN A 352 -22.72 -42.14 -5.20
CA GLN A 352 -21.74 -42.24 -4.12
C GLN A 352 -20.50 -41.40 -4.41
N TYR A 353 -20.00 -40.69 -3.38
CA TYR A 353 -18.78 -39.88 -3.44
C TYR A 353 -17.92 -40.12 -2.21
N GLN A 354 -16.62 -39.90 -2.35
CA GLN A 354 -15.69 -39.90 -1.24
C GLN A 354 -14.78 -38.69 -1.36
N PHE A 355 -14.46 -38.05 -0.23
CA PHE A 355 -13.45 -36.99 -0.14
C PHE A 355 -12.84 -36.93 1.25
N VAL A 356 -11.82 -36.10 1.42
CA VAL A 356 -11.17 -35.87 2.72
C VAL A 356 -11.19 -34.39 3.05
N VAL A 357 -11.47 -34.06 4.31
CA VAL A 357 -11.58 -32.69 4.82
C VAL A 357 -10.74 -32.48 6.08
N ALA A 358 -10.09 -31.31 6.18
CA ALA A 358 -9.32 -30.90 7.35
C ALA A 358 -9.18 -29.36 7.42
N PRO A 359 -8.91 -28.75 8.59
CA PRO A 359 -8.93 -29.38 9.91
C PRO A 359 -10.37 -29.60 10.37
N VAL A 360 -10.67 -30.74 10.98
CA VAL A 360 -11.94 -31.02 11.67
C VAL A 360 -11.64 -31.29 13.14
N GLU A 361 -12.18 -30.48 14.05
CA GLU A 361 -11.89 -30.64 15.49
C GLU A 361 -12.73 -31.76 16.12
N ASN A 362 -13.94 -31.99 15.60
CA ASN A 362 -14.83 -33.06 16.06
C ASN A 362 -15.64 -33.57 14.87
N ALA A 363 -15.46 -34.84 14.52
CA ALA A 363 -16.09 -35.47 13.36
C ALA A 363 -17.63 -35.48 13.45
N GLN A 364 -18.19 -35.66 14.65
CA GLN A 364 -19.64 -35.65 14.87
C GLN A 364 -20.21 -34.25 14.64
N VAL A 365 -19.62 -33.22 15.25
CA VAL A 365 -20.06 -31.84 15.10
C VAL A 365 -19.95 -31.39 13.64
N PHE A 366 -18.85 -31.76 12.96
CA PHE A 366 -18.69 -31.52 11.53
C PHE A 366 -19.79 -32.19 10.72
N ALA A 367 -20.06 -33.47 10.94
CA ALA A 367 -21.09 -34.21 10.22
C ALA A 367 -22.49 -33.62 10.41
N GLU A 368 -22.82 -33.19 11.63
CA GLU A 368 -24.08 -32.52 11.97
C GLU A 368 -24.20 -31.11 11.39
N SER A 369 -23.07 -30.46 11.07
CA SER A 369 -23.04 -29.12 10.46
C SER A 369 -23.30 -29.11 8.95
N LEU A 370 -23.27 -30.27 8.29
CA LEU A 370 -23.46 -30.37 6.85
C LEU A 370 -24.95 -30.21 6.52
N ASP A 371 -25.33 -29.06 5.97
CA ASP A 371 -26.72 -28.73 5.65
C ASP A 371 -27.28 -29.50 4.43
N TRP A 372 -26.39 -30.11 3.64
CA TRP A 372 -26.70 -30.86 2.43
C TRP A 372 -26.85 -32.37 2.66
N GLY A 373 -26.84 -32.85 3.91
CA GLY A 373 -27.00 -34.27 4.19
C GLY A 373 -27.29 -34.57 5.65
N GLN A 374 -27.54 -35.85 5.95
CA GLN A 374 -27.71 -36.35 7.32
C GLN A 374 -26.63 -37.38 7.64
N PRO A 375 -26.00 -37.31 8.82
CA PRO A 375 -25.02 -38.32 9.21
C PRO A 375 -25.70 -39.69 9.37
N GLU A 376 -25.21 -40.69 8.63
CA GLU A 376 -25.60 -42.10 8.77
C GLU A 376 -24.71 -42.80 9.80
N ASN A 377 -23.40 -42.55 9.74
CA ASN A 377 -22.42 -43.15 10.62
C ASN A 377 -21.24 -42.18 10.84
N VAL A 378 -20.74 -42.10 12.07
CA VAL A 378 -19.55 -41.32 12.42
C VAL A 378 -18.64 -42.22 13.24
N ASP A 379 -17.57 -42.70 12.60
CA ASP A 379 -16.50 -43.46 13.24
C ASP A 379 -15.36 -42.49 13.56
N ALA A 380 -15.40 -41.92 14.77
CA ALA A 380 -14.41 -40.95 15.22
C ALA A 380 -13.00 -41.56 15.36
N ASP A 381 -12.89 -42.85 15.66
CA ASP A 381 -11.62 -43.54 15.82
C ASP A 381 -10.95 -43.80 14.46
N ALA A 382 -11.75 -44.07 13.42
CA ALA A 382 -11.28 -44.24 12.05
C ALA A 382 -11.19 -42.94 11.24
N GLY A 383 -11.65 -41.81 11.80
CA GLY A 383 -11.77 -40.55 11.07
C GLY A 383 -12.71 -40.65 9.86
N LEU A 384 -13.78 -41.45 9.96
CA LEU A 384 -14.71 -41.71 8.86
C LEU A 384 -16.11 -41.19 9.18
N VAL A 385 -16.68 -40.41 8.27
CA VAL A 385 -18.04 -39.88 8.34
C VAL A 385 -18.81 -40.33 7.10
N THR A 386 -19.95 -40.98 7.28
CA THR A 386 -20.86 -41.37 6.20
C THR A 386 -22.11 -40.48 6.25
N ILE A 387 -22.44 -39.85 5.13
CA ILE A 387 -23.54 -38.88 4.99
C ILE A 387 -24.54 -39.36 3.94
N ALA A 388 -25.82 -39.43 4.30
CA ALA A 388 -26.92 -39.52 3.36
C ALA A 388 -27.21 -38.13 2.77
N ALA A 389 -26.93 -37.92 1.49
CA ALA A 389 -27.12 -36.63 0.85
C ALA A 389 -28.60 -36.25 0.76
N GLN A 390 -28.87 -34.98 1.03
CA GLN A 390 -30.15 -34.29 0.87
C GLN A 390 -29.95 -33.14 -0.12
N LEU A 391 -29.63 -33.49 -1.36
CA LEU A 391 -29.40 -32.51 -2.41
C LEU A 391 -30.72 -31.86 -2.86
N PRO A 392 -30.71 -30.57 -3.22
CA PRO A 392 -31.88 -29.94 -3.81
C PRO A 392 -32.22 -30.58 -5.16
N GLU A 393 -33.51 -30.63 -5.51
CA GLU A 393 -34.02 -31.19 -6.78
C GLU A 393 -33.35 -30.54 -8.02
N HIS A 394 -32.93 -29.29 -7.88
CA HIS A 394 -32.20 -28.55 -8.89
C HIS A 394 -30.86 -28.08 -8.33
N LEU A 395 -29.78 -28.75 -8.74
CA LEU A 395 -28.43 -28.30 -8.46
C LEU A 395 -28.11 -27.06 -9.31
N PRO A 396 -27.47 -26.03 -8.72
CA PRO A 396 -27.13 -24.83 -9.46
C PRO A 396 -26.18 -25.18 -10.61
N SER A 397 -26.51 -24.71 -11.80
CA SER A 397 -25.69 -24.87 -12.98
C SER A 397 -24.34 -24.16 -12.81
N ARG A 398 -23.34 -24.58 -13.59
CA ARG A 398 -22.03 -23.92 -13.62
C ARG A 398 -22.12 -22.42 -13.98
N ALA A 399 -23.15 -22.04 -14.74
CA ALA A 399 -23.39 -20.64 -15.09
C ALA A 399 -23.89 -19.84 -13.88
N GLU A 400 -24.82 -20.39 -13.10
CA GLU A 400 -25.35 -19.74 -11.90
C GLU A 400 -24.29 -19.58 -10.81
N LEU A 401 -23.45 -20.61 -10.59
CA LEU A 401 -22.35 -20.52 -9.63
C LEU A 401 -21.32 -19.46 -10.02
N ARG A 402 -20.95 -19.38 -11.30
CA ARG A 402 -20.05 -18.33 -11.79
C ARG A 402 -20.64 -16.94 -11.62
N ALA A 403 -21.94 -16.78 -11.88
CA ALA A 403 -22.63 -15.51 -11.68
C ALA A 403 -22.67 -15.10 -10.19
N ALA A 404 -22.89 -16.06 -9.28
CA ALA A 404 -22.84 -15.83 -7.84
C ALA A 404 -21.43 -15.44 -7.36
N GLU A 405 -20.39 -16.17 -7.81
CA GLU A 405 -18.99 -15.83 -7.52
C GLU A 405 -18.61 -14.44 -8.04
N GLU A 406 -19.03 -14.08 -9.25
CA GLU A 406 -18.73 -12.78 -9.84
C GLU A 406 -19.40 -11.66 -9.05
N LYS A 407 -20.65 -11.86 -8.61
CA LYS A 407 -21.35 -10.92 -7.74
C LYS A 407 -20.61 -10.73 -6.41
N LEU A 408 -20.20 -11.81 -5.75
CA LEU A 408 -19.45 -11.74 -4.50
C LEU A 408 -18.10 -11.04 -4.68
N ARG A 409 -17.36 -11.35 -5.75
CA ARG A 409 -16.12 -10.64 -6.10
C ARG A 409 -16.36 -9.16 -6.40
N ALA A 410 -17.48 -8.80 -7.02
CA ALA A 410 -17.82 -7.41 -7.30
C ALA A 410 -18.13 -6.63 -6.01
N GLU A 411 -18.87 -7.24 -5.07
CA GLU A 411 -19.15 -6.68 -3.74
C GLU A 411 -17.86 -6.53 -2.92
N GLU A 412 -16.98 -7.53 -2.92
CA GLU A 412 -15.68 -7.43 -2.24
C GLU A 412 -14.80 -6.34 -2.84
N ARG A 413 -14.73 -6.24 -4.18
CA ARG A 413 -14.00 -5.15 -4.86
C ARG A 413 -14.56 -3.79 -4.49
N LYS A 414 -15.89 -3.66 -4.37
CA LYS A 414 -16.53 -2.42 -3.92
C LYS A 414 -16.11 -2.09 -2.48
N ARG A 415 -16.19 -3.06 -1.56
CA ARG A 415 -15.74 -2.90 -0.17
C ARG A 415 -14.27 -2.47 -0.08
N GLN A 416 -13.39 -3.11 -0.84
CA GLN A 416 -11.97 -2.75 -0.90
C GLN A 416 -11.75 -1.36 -1.50
N ALA A 417 -12.53 -0.97 -2.51
CA ALA A 417 -12.47 0.37 -3.07
C ALA A 417 -12.89 1.44 -2.06
N ASP A 418 -13.97 1.18 -1.31
CA ASP A 418 -14.47 2.07 -0.26
C ASP A 418 -13.45 2.21 0.89
N GLU A 419 -12.86 1.09 1.35
CA GLU A 419 -11.81 1.08 2.37
C GLU A 419 -10.55 1.84 1.90
N ASN A 420 -10.12 1.62 0.66
CA ASN A 420 -9.00 2.35 0.08
C ASN A 420 -9.30 3.85 -0.06
N ALA A 421 -10.54 4.23 -0.38
CA ALA A 421 -10.96 5.62 -0.46
C ALA A 421 -10.96 6.29 0.93
N ILE A 422 -11.45 5.62 1.97
CA ILE A 422 -11.37 6.08 3.37
C ILE A 422 -9.91 6.28 3.78
N ARG A 423 -9.07 5.26 3.57
CA ARG A 423 -7.64 5.33 3.91
C ARG A 423 -6.92 6.45 3.17
N SER A 424 -7.22 6.65 1.89
CA SER A 424 -6.67 7.73 1.09
C SER A 424 -7.12 9.10 1.61
N ALA A 425 -8.39 9.24 2.00
CA ALA A 425 -8.93 10.47 2.57
C ALA A 425 -8.20 10.83 3.88
N ASP A 426 -8.08 9.88 4.80
CA ASP A 426 -7.39 10.05 6.08
C ASP A 426 -5.90 10.43 5.89
N ILE A 427 -5.16 9.71 5.02
CA ILE A 427 -3.76 10.05 4.71
C ILE A 427 -3.64 11.44 4.08
N SER A 428 -4.62 11.83 3.28
CA SER A 428 -4.60 13.13 2.60
C SER A 428 -5.05 14.28 3.51
N GLY A 429 -5.67 14.00 4.67
CA GLY A 429 -6.33 15.00 5.51
C GLY A 429 -7.47 15.67 4.74
N LYS A 430 -8.46 14.87 4.33
CA LYS A 430 -9.69 15.30 3.65
C LYS A 430 -10.87 14.49 4.18
N ALA A 431 -12.08 14.99 3.97
CA ALA A 431 -13.30 14.28 4.30
C ALA A 431 -13.39 12.91 3.61
N ARG A 432 -13.85 11.91 4.37
CA ARG A 432 -14.14 10.56 3.86
C ARG A 432 -15.31 10.61 2.86
N PRO A 433 -15.44 9.62 1.96
CA PRO A 433 -16.60 9.54 1.07
C PRO A 433 -17.92 9.58 1.87
N GLY A 434 -18.75 10.59 1.62
CA GLY A 434 -20.03 10.80 2.31
C GLY A 434 -19.96 11.56 3.63
N GLU A 435 -18.77 11.92 4.13
CA GLU A 435 -18.57 12.76 5.31
C GLU A 435 -18.65 14.24 4.92
N ALA A 436 -19.39 15.06 5.68
CA ALA A 436 -19.40 16.50 5.47
C ALA A 436 -18.05 17.12 5.84
N GLU A 437 -17.66 18.20 5.17
CA GLU A 437 -16.32 18.80 5.37
C GLU A 437 -16.15 19.35 6.80
N LEU A 438 -17.23 19.87 7.40
CA LEU A 438 -17.22 20.31 8.81
C LEU A 438 -17.01 19.14 9.78
N ASP A 439 -17.70 18.02 9.57
CA ASP A 439 -17.57 16.82 10.43
C ASP A 439 -16.16 16.24 10.35
N TRP A 440 -15.59 16.20 9.14
CA TRP A 440 -14.20 15.81 8.94
C TRP A 440 -13.24 16.71 9.72
N ALA A 441 -13.40 18.04 9.62
CA ALA A 441 -12.51 18.98 10.30
C ALA A 441 -12.60 18.82 11.82
N LEU A 442 -13.80 18.64 12.37
CA LEU A 442 -13.99 18.42 13.80
C LEU A 442 -13.39 17.08 14.26
N ARG A 443 -13.62 15.99 13.51
CA ARG A 443 -13.00 14.69 13.78
C ARG A 443 -11.46 14.79 13.80
N ASP A 444 -10.87 15.41 12.77
CA ASP A 444 -9.41 15.52 12.62
C ASP A 444 -8.78 16.35 13.76
N LEU A 445 -9.48 17.37 14.29
CA LEU A 445 -9.01 18.15 15.44
C LEU A 445 -9.18 17.45 16.80
N GLN A 446 -10.13 16.52 16.91
CA GLN A 446 -10.41 15.76 18.14
C GLN A 446 -9.48 14.55 18.32
N GLU A 447 -8.94 13.99 17.23
CA GLU A 447 -7.99 12.86 17.30
C GLU A 447 -6.69 13.25 18.04
N GLU A 448 -6.31 12.49 19.08
CA GLU A 448 -5.12 12.79 19.91
C GLU A 448 -3.81 12.84 19.12
N ASN A 449 -3.75 12.09 18.01
CA ASN A 449 -2.63 12.04 17.09
C ASN A 449 -2.97 12.67 15.74
N ALA A 450 -3.67 13.80 15.76
CA ALA A 450 -3.90 14.62 14.57
C ALA A 450 -2.55 14.90 13.88
N SER A 451 -2.27 14.17 12.80
CA SER A 451 -0.97 14.27 12.13
C SER A 451 -0.83 15.55 11.32
N ARG A 452 -1.95 16.24 11.04
CA ARG A 452 -2.04 17.43 10.17
C ARG A 452 -3.17 18.41 10.56
N PRO A 453 -3.25 18.86 11.83
CA PRO A 453 -4.32 19.75 12.28
C PRO A 453 -4.40 21.06 11.47
N GLU A 454 -3.27 21.49 10.89
CA GLU A 454 -3.20 22.68 10.01
C GLU A 454 -4.21 22.63 8.85
N LYS A 455 -4.52 21.44 8.29
CA LYS A 455 -5.49 21.33 7.19
C LYS A 455 -6.91 21.56 7.66
N ALA A 456 -7.31 20.92 8.76
CA ALA A 456 -8.63 21.11 9.36
C ALA A 456 -8.82 22.56 9.82
N LEU A 457 -7.83 23.16 10.48
CA LEU A 457 -7.87 24.58 10.89
C LEU A 457 -8.01 25.53 9.69
N LYS A 458 -7.25 25.31 8.61
CA LYS A 458 -7.38 26.11 7.38
C LYS A 458 -8.72 25.94 6.69
N ALA A 459 -9.33 24.76 6.78
CA ALA A 459 -10.66 24.52 6.25
C ALA A 459 -11.70 25.27 7.07
N LEU A 460 -11.68 25.13 8.41
CA LEU A 460 -12.57 25.87 9.31
C LEU A 460 -12.48 27.38 9.12
N ALA A 461 -11.27 27.95 8.95
CA ALA A 461 -11.08 29.38 8.73
C ALA A 461 -11.67 29.91 7.39
N ARG A 462 -12.20 29.04 6.53
CA ARG A 462 -12.75 29.40 5.20
C ARG A 462 -14.18 28.93 4.97
N MET A 463 -14.69 28.02 5.79
CA MET A 463 -16.05 27.49 5.68
C MET A 463 -17.08 28.56 6.03
N ASP A 464 -18.26 28.51 5.45
CA ASP A 464 -19.36 29.35 5.93
C ASP A 464 -19.70 28.99 7.37
N VAL A 465 -19.94 30.00 8.21
CA VAL A 465 -20.24 29.78 9.62
C VAL A 465 -21.66 29.26 9.76
N ASP A 466 -21.78 28.03 10.23
CA ASP A 466 -23.05 27.43 10.63
C ASP A 466 -23.40 27.88 12.05
N ASP A 467 -24.39 28.77 12.18
CA ASP A 467 -24.83 29.33 13.46
C ASP A 467 -25.27 28.26 14.47
N GLU A 468 -25.89 27.17 14.01
CA GLU A 468 -26.38 26.10 14.88
C GLU A 468 -25.23 25.27 15.47
N ARG A 469 -24.10 25.21 14.75
CA ARG A 469 -22.90 24.45 15.15
C ARG A 469 -21.77 25.33 15.65
N ARG A 470 -21.92 26.66 15.66
CA ARG A 470 -20.85 27.59 16.03
C ARG A 470 -20.26 27.29 17.40
N GLU A 471 -21.10 27.02 18.39
CA GLU A 471 -20.65 26.69 19.77
C GLU A 471 -19.90 25.35 19.83
N GLU A 472 -20.31 24.36 19.04
CA GLU A 472 -19.61 23.07 18.94
C GLU A 472 -18.19 23.27 18.40
N VAL A 473 -18.07 23.99 17.28
CA VAL A 473 -16.78 24.26 16.62
C VAL A 473 -15.87 25.08 17.53
N ALA A 474 -16.41 26.14 18.14
CA ALA A 474 -15.68 26.99 19.08
C ALA A 474 -15.12 26.17 20.24
N LYS A 475 -15.93 25.31 20.85
CA LYS A 475 -15.49 24.42 21.94
C LYS A 475 -14.36 23.48 21.53
N VAL A 476 -14.43 22.89 20.34
CA VAL A 476 -13.35 22.04 19.81
C VAL A 476 -12.07 22.86 19.63
N LEU A 477 -12.15 24.05 19.03
CA LEU A 477 -11.00 24.94 18.86
C LEU A 477 -10.35 25.33 20.20
N GLN A 478 -11.15 25.67 21.22
CA GLN A 478 -10.65 25.95 22.57
C GLN A 478 -9.87 24.76 23.16
N GLN A 479 -10.37 23.53 22.97
CA GLN A 479 -9.71 22.31 23.46
C GLN A 479 -8.40 22.00 22.72
N THR A 480 -8.14 22.59 21.56
CA THR A 480 -6.87 22.40 20.83
C THR A 480 -5.73 23.28 21.33
N ILE A 481 -6.03 24.31 22.13
CA ILE A 481 -5.02 25.26 22.61
C ILE A 481 -4.08 24.60 23.60
N GLY A 482 -2.78 24.83 23.39
CA GLY A 482 -1.71 24.28 24.21
C GLY A 482 -1.43 22.80 23.98
N LYS A 483 -2.21 22.11 23.14
CA LYS A 483 -1.91 20.73 22.75
C LYS A 483 -0.64 20.68 21.89
N PRO A 484 0.19 19.61 22.01
CA PRO A 484 1.28 19.37 21.08
C PRO A 484 0.79 19.37 19.63
N PHE A 485 1.62 19.83 18.69
CA PHE A 485 1.31 19.94 17.24
C PHE A 485 0.34 21.05 16.82
N PHE A 486 -0.38 21.68 17.76
CA PHE A 486 -1.28 22.79 17.48
C PHE A 486 -0.58 24.13 17.76
N ARG A 487 -0.15 24.84 16.70
CA ARG A 487 0.42 26.19 16.84
C ARG A 487 -0.70 27.23 16.90
N LEU A 488 -0.57 28.25 17.73
CA LEU A 488 -1.60 29.29 17.87
C LEU A 488 -1.79 30.05 16.56
N LYS A 489 -0.69 30.34 15.84
CA LYS A 489 -0.77 31.05 14.56
C LYS A 489 -1.67 30.37 13.52
N ASP A 490 -1.81 29.06 13.58
CA ASP A 490 -2.65 28.27 12.66
C ASP A 490 -4.10 28.18 13.16
N GLN A 491 -4.32 28.28 14.47
CA GLN A 491 -5.65 28.20 15.10
C GLN A 491 -6.40 29.53 15.09
N ILE A 492 -5.69 30.63 15.32
CA ILE A 492 -6.28 31.96 15.51
C ILE A 492 -7.24 32.36 14.36
N PRO A 493 -6.90 32.17 13.07
CA PRO A 493 -7.84 32.47 11.99
C PRO A 493 -9.15 31.69 12.10
N ALA A 494 -9.10 30.40 12.46
CA ALA A 494 -10.30 29.59 12.65
C ALA A 494 -11.09 30.05 13.88
N ILE A 495 -10.41 30.39 14.98
CA ILE A 495 -11.05 30.90 16.21
C ILE A 495 -11.78 32.22 15.96
N LEU A 496 -11.17 33.15 15.22
CA LEU A 496 -11.79 34.43 14.88
C LEU A 496 -12.98 34.26 13.93
N HIS A 497 -12.88 33.33 12.99
CA HIS A 497 -13.95 33.04 12.04
C HIS A 497 -15.16 32.38 12.73
N TRP A 498 -14.90 31.45 13.66
CA TRP A 498 -15.91 30.76 14.47
C TRP A 498 -16.09 31.40 15.86
N LYS A 499 -15.98 32.73 15.95
CA LYS A 499 -15.95 33.44 17.23
C LYS A 499 -17.24 33.30 18.03
N THR A 500 -17.09 32.96 19.30
CA THR A 500 -18.07 33.10 20.39
C THR A 500 -17.51 33.93 21.53
N ASP A 501 -18.34 34.35 22.49
CA ASP A 501 -17.90 35.13 23.65
C ASP A 501 -16.80 34.41 24.45
N ASP A 502 -16.89 33.09 24.58
CA ASP A 502 -15.89 32.27 25.27
C ASP A 502 -14.54 32.27 24.54
N THR A 503 -14.55 32.18 23.20
CA THR A 503 -13.31 32.26 22.42
C THR A 503 -12.67 33.66 22.49
N GLU A 504 -13.48 34.72 22.58
CA GLU A 504 -12.98 36.08 22.76
C GLU A 504 -12.31 36.24 24.13
N GLN A 505 -12.95 35.77 25.21
CA GLN A 505 -12.37 35.77 26.56
C GLN A 505 -11.05 34.98 26.62
N MET A 506 -11.00 33.86 25.91
CA MET A 506 -9.79 33.05 25.82
C MET A 506 -8.65 33.79 25.09
N ILE A 507 -8.92 34.44 23.95
CA ILE A 507 -7.93 35.29 23.25
C ILE A 507 -7.41 36.38 24.19
N LEU A 508 -8.30 37.04 24.93
CA LEU A 508 -7.95 38.08 25.92
C LEU A 508 -7.01 37.54 27.02
N GLN A 509 -7.30 36.35 27.56
CA GLN A 509 -6.48 35.72 28.60
C GLN A 509 -5.09 35.31 28.10
N MET A 510 -4.96 34.99 26.80
CA MET A 510 -3.67 34.65 26.20
C MET A 510 -2.84 35.89 25.89
N GLY A 511 -3.47 37.02 25.56
CA GLY A 511 -2.83 38.24 25.05
C GLY A 511 -1.76 38.90 25.93
N GLY A 512 -1.75 38.58 27.23
CA GLY A 512 -0.76 39.09 28.19
C GLY A 512 0.36 38.11 28.55
N LYS A 513 0.41 36.92 27.92
CA LYS A 513 1.41 35.88 28.22
C LYS A 513 2.55 35.91 27.21
N HIS A 514 3.71 35.43 27.62
CA HIS A 514 4.84 35.23 26.72
C HIS A 514 4.57 34.04 25.80
N HIS A 515 4.68 34.25 24.49
CA HIS A 515 4.50 33.23 23.45
C HIS A 515 5.71 33.19 22.53
N SER A 516 5.77 32.16 21.67
CA SER A 516 6.74 32.16 20.57
C SER A 516 6.52 33.41 19.69
N PRO A 517 7.55 33.96 19.02
CA PRO A 517 7.40 35.16 18.21
C PRO A 517 6.28 35.07 17.16
N ASP A 518 6.15 33.91 16.49
CA ASP A 518 5.10 33.67 15.50
C ASP A 518 3.70 33.66 16.13
N ASP A 519 3.54 32.97 17.26
CA ASP A 519 2.25 32.85 17.95
C ASP A 519 1.84 34.17 18.62
N GLY A 520 2.80 34.90 19.18
CA GLY A 520 2.60 36.22 19.76
C GLY A 520 2.12 37.23 18.72
N ALA A 521 2.73 37.26 17.54
CA ALA A 521 2.32 38.14 16.45
C ALA A 521 0.88 37.85 15.98
N ALA A 522 0.55 36.57 15.78
CA ALA A 522 -0.81 36.17 15.38
C ALA A 522 -1.85 36.52 16.44
N LEU A 523 -1.54 36.31 17.72
CA LEU A 523 -2.43 36.64 18.82
C LEU A 523 -2.64 38.15 18.97
N MET A 524 -1.60 38.96 18.81
CA MET A 524 -1.73 40.42 18.86
C MET A 524 -2.57 40.95 17.70
N GLN A 525 -2.38 40.40 16.48
CA GLN A 525 -3.23 40.73 15.34
C GLN A 525 -4.70 40.39 15.60
N ALA A 526 -4.99 39.26 16.26
CA ALA A 526 -6.34 38.88 16.66
C ALA A 526 -6.97 39.89 17.64
N LEU A 527 -6.18 40.37 18.62
CA LEU A 527 -6.65 41.40 19.56
C LEU A 527 -7.00 42.70 18.84
N VAL A 528 -6.23 43.09 17.82
CA VAL A 528 -6.54 44.28 17.01
C VAL A 528 -7.81 44.08 16.19
N GLU A 529 -8.02 42.89 15.61
CA GLU A 529 -9.20 42.59 14.81
C GLU A 529 -10.49 42.60 15.64
N LEU A 530 -10.42 42.13 16.89
CA LEU A 530 -11.53 42.23 17.85
C LEU A 530 -11.84 43.69 18.23
N ASN A 531 -10.83 44.56 18.27
CA ASN A 531 -10.92 46.01 18.46
C ASN A 531 -11.81 46.49 19.63
N THR A 532 -11.72 45.85 20.80
CA THR A 532 -12.49 46.22 22.00
C THR A 532 -11.63 46.92 23.06
N PRO A 533 -12.21 47.71 24.00
CA PRO A 533 -11.45 48.32 25.08
C PRO A 533 -10.67 47.31 25.96
N THR A 534 -11.18 46.08 26.09
CA THR A 534 -10.51 44.99 26.82
C THR A 534 -9.29 44.47 26.06
N THR A 535 -9.38 44.32 24.73
CA THR A 535 -8.24 43.92 23.89
C THR A 535 -7.12 44.96 23.89
N ALA A 536 -7.47 46.25 23.86
CA ALA A 536 -6.50 47.34 24.01
C ALA A 536 -5.78 47.30 25.36
N ARG A 537 -6.50 46.94 26.43
CA ARG A 537 -5.90 46.72 27.75
C ARG A 537 -4.96 45.52 27.77
N ALA A 538 -5.34 44.41 27.14
CA ALA A 538 -4.46 43.25 27.02
C ALA A 538 -3.17 43.62 26.26
N LEU A 539 -3.27 44.28 25.10
CA LEU A 539 -2.11 44.75 24.34
C LEU A 539 -1.22 45.72 25.13
N ALA A 540 -1.82 46.65 25.89
CA ALA A 540 -1.06 47.58 26.73
C ALA A 540 -0.20 46.86 27.78
N THR A 541 -0.64 45.71 28.33
CA THR A 541 0.20 44.93 29.24
C THR A 541 1.45 44.38 28.58
N ALA A 542 1.38 44.04 27.28
CA ALA A 542 2.50 43.53 26.51
C ALA A 542 3.58 44.58 26.23
N LEU A 543 3.31 45.89 26.44
CA LEU A 543 4.35 46.94 26.38
C LEU A 543 5.49 46.68 27.36
N THR A 544 5.20 45.98 28.47
CA THR A 544 6.17 45.62 29.50
C THR A 544 7.00 44.39 29.17
N ASP A 545 6.60 43.61 28.15
CA ASP A 545 7.34 42.45 27.71
C ASP A 545 8.58 42.86 26.91
N PHE A 546 9.68 42.16 27.15
CA PHE A 546 10.95 42.46 26.48
C PHE A 546 10.87 42.13 24.98
N PHE A 547 10.26 41.00 24.64
CA PHE A 547 10.23 40.48 23.27
C PHE A 547 9.12 41.10 22.43
N SER A 548 7.95 41.34 23.03
CA SER A 548 6.74 41.69 22.29
C SER A 548 6.35 43.17 22.42
N GLY A 549 7.08 43.95 23.23
CA GLY A 549 6.67 45.31 23.52
C GLY A 549 6.77 46.28 22.34
N ASP A 550 7.68 46.07 21.39
CA ASP A 550 7.76 46.91 20.18
C ASP A 550 6.65 46.55 19.19
N ASP A 551 6.28 45.28 19.07
CA ASP A 551 5.10 44.85 18.30
C ASP A 551 3.80 45.38 18.91
N SER A 552 3.67 45.33 20.24
CA SER A 552 2.53 45.91 20.97
C SER A 552 2.34 47.39 20.65
N VAL A 553 3.43 48.18 20.54
CA VAL A 553 3.34 49.59 20.11
C VAL A 553 2.64 49.72 18.75
N ARG A 554 3.08 48.95 17.74
CA ARG A 554 2.50 48.96 16.40
C ARG A 554 1.00 48.62 16.42
N TYR A 555 0.63 47.59 17.17
CA TYR A 555 -0.77 47.14 17.26
C TYR A 555 -1.66 48.12 18.03
N LEU A 556 -1.17 48.72 19.12
CA LEU A 556 -1.91 49.76 19.86
C LEU A 556 -2.13 51.01 19.00
N ILE A 557 -1.16 51.37 18.16
CA ILE A 557 -1.33 52.46 17.17
C ILE A 557 -2.43 52.09 16.17
N GLN A 558 -2.43 50.86 15.67
CA GLN A 558 -3.45 50.37 14.73
C GLN A 558 -4.87 50.39 15.33
N MET A 559 -5.03 50.14 16.64
CA MET A 559 -6.33 50.27 17.31
C MET A 559 -6.83 51.72 17.43
N GLY A 560 -5.94 52.71 17.29
CA GLY A 560 -6.30 54.12 17.33
C GLY A 560 -6.75 54.60 18.72
N PRO A 561 -7.71 55.56 18.81
CA PRO A 561 -8.11 56.22 20.06
C PRO A 561 -8.59 55.29 21.19
N LEU A 562 -9.02 54.07 20.87
CA LEU A 562 -9.41 53.06 21.86
C LEU A 562 -8.26 52.65 22.79
N ALA A 563 -7.02 52.71 22.29
CA ALA A 563 -5.82 52.36 23.04
C ALA A 563 -5.31 53.49 23.95
N GLU A 564 -5.79 54.73 23.81
CA GLU A 564 -5.32 55.87 24.61
C GLU A 564 -5.43 55.59 26.12
N GLY A 565 -6.63 55.28 26.60
CA GLY A 565 -6.90 55.07 28.03
C GLY A 565 -6.04 53.95 28.63
N PRO A 566 -6.01 52.75 28.03
CA PRO A 566 -5.23 51.63 28.52
C PRO A 566 -3.71 51.85 28.63
N VAL A 567 -3.10 52.71 27.81
CA VAL A 567 -1.65 52.95 27.88
C VAL A 567 -1.24 54.00 28.92
N LEU A 568 -2.16 54.87 29.36
CA LEU A 568 -1.85 55.95 30.32
C LEU A 568 -1.20 55.50 31.64
N PRO A 569 -1.61 54.37 32.28
CA PRO A 569 -0.98 53.91 33.51
C PRO A 569 0.53 53.68 33.38
N TYR A 570 1.00 53.34 32.18
CA TYR A 570 2.41 53.03 31.90
C TYR A 570 3.29 54.27 31.69
N LEU A 571 2.72 55.48 31.61
CA LEU A 571 3.50 56.73 31.60
C LEU A 571 4.37 56.89 32.84
N LYS A 572 3.96 56.31 33.97
CA LYS A 572 4.67 56.37 35.25
C LYS A 572 5.53 55.13 35.52
N HIS A 573 5.76 54.28 34.51
CA HIS A 573 6.51 53.05 34.69
C HIS A 573 7.99 53.34 35.04
N LYS A 574 8.59 52.57 35.94
CA LYS A 574 9.99 52.78 36.40
C LYS A 574 11.02 52.65 35.27
N ASP A 575 10.77 51.76 34.32
CA ASP A 575 11.64 51.51 33.17
C ASP A 575 11.40 52.56 32.07
N ALA A 576 12.47 53.28 31.69
CA ALA A 576 12.44 54.28 30.64
C ALA A 576 12.09 53.69 29.26
N ARG A 577 12.41 52.42 28.99
CA ARG A 577 12.05 51.75 27.72
C ARG A 577 10.54 51.63 27.56
N ILE A 578 9.85 51.26 28.65
CA ILE A 578 8.39 51.14 28.66
C ILE A 578 7.75 52.54 28.50
N ARG A 579 8.25 53.55 29.23
CA ARG A 579 7.77 54.93 29.04
C ARG A 579 7.96 55.43 27.61
N ARG A 580 9.13 55.16 27.00
CA ARG A 580 9.40 55.47 25.59
C ARG A 580 8.38 54.85 24.64
N ARG A 581 8.05 53.57 24.82
CA ARG A 581 7.03 52.87 24.02
C ARG A 581 5.64 53.52 24.17
N VAL A 582 5.25 53.89 25.38
CA VAL A 582 3.97 54.57 25.65
C VAL A 582 3.91 55.92 24.97
N TYR A 583 4.98 56.73 25.04
CA TYR A 583 5.05 57.98 24.31
C TYR A 583 4.98 57.77 22.80
N ALA A 584 5.63 56.74 22.25
CA ALA A 584 5.53 56.43 20.83
C ALA A 584 4.07 56.14 20.41
N VAL A 585 3.32 55.38 21.21
CA VAL A 585 1.89 55.14 20.96
C VAL A 585 1.11 56.46 21.03
N LEU A 586 1.23 57.21 22.13
CA LEU A 586 0.46 58.45 22.35
C LEU A 586 0.86 59.58 21.38
N ILE A 587 2.09 59.57 20.86
CA ILE A 587 2.50 60.45 19.78
C ILE A 587 1.64 60.17 18.56
N GLU A 588 1.28 58.94 18.20
CA GLU A 588 0.47 58.69 17.01
C GLU A 588 -1.04 58.85 17.27
N ILE A 589 -1.54 58.33 18.39
CA ILE A 589 -2.99 58.19 18.63
C ILE A 589 -3.54 59.11 19.72
N GLY A 590 -2.68 59.82 20.47
CA GLY A 590 -3.10 60.58 21.64
C GLY A 590 -4.02 61.75 21.30
N GLY A 591 -5.03 61.96 22.14
CA GLY A 591 -6.00 63.04 22.02
C GLY A 591 -6.35 63.65 23.38
N ARG A 592 -7.60 64.10 23.51
CA ARG A 592 -8.09 64.85 24.69
C ARG A 592 -7.92 64.06 25.99
N LYS A 593 -8.07 62.72 25.94
CA LYS A 593 -7.97 61.84 27.12
C LYS A 593 -6.54 61.75 27.66
N SER A 594 -5.54 61.76 26.78
CA SER A 594 -4.13 61.64 27.18
C SER A 594 -3.47 62.96 27.55
N MET A 595 -3.95 64.10 27.02
CA MET A 595 -3.31 65.43 27.16
C MET A 595 -2.97 65.79 28.61
N GLY A 596 -3.92 65.68 29.54
CA GLY A 596 -3.68 66.03 30.94
C GLY A 596 -2.63 65.14 31.63
N SER A 597 -2.61 63.85 31.30
CA SER A 597 -1.67 62.89 31.86
C SER A 597 -0.25 63.10 31.33
N VAL A 598 -0.09 63.33 30.02
CA VAL A 598 1.20 63.59 29.39
C VAL A 598 1.82 64.88 29.91
N ARG A 599 1.06 65.98 29.94
CA ARG A 599 1.51 67.28 30.47
C ARG A 599 1.98 67.19 31.93
N SER A 600 1.27 66.40 32.73
CA SER A 600 1.66 66.15 34.12
C SER A 600 2.98 65.37 34.19
N ASN A 601 3.18 64.40 33.29
CA ASN A 601 4.38 63.57 33.27
C ASN A 601 5.64 64.31 32.78
N VAL A 602 5.50 65.26 31.84
CA VAL A 602 6.59 66.17 31.41
C VAL A 602 7.28 66.85 32.60
N LYS A 603 6.49 67.26 33.61
CA LYS A 603 7.00 67.92 34.82
C LYS A 603 7.69 66.97 35.79
N LEU A 604 7.28 65.70 35.79
CA LEU A 604 7.75 64.67 36.71
C LEU A 604 8.93 63.87 36.17
N GLU A 605 9.14 63.89 34.84
CA GLU A 605 10.20 63.14 34.19
C GLU A 605 11.57 63.73 34.52
N LYS A 606 12.43 62.88 35.09
CA LYS A 606 13.78 63.26 35.53
C LYS A 606 14.83 62.92 34.49
N ASP A 607 14.57 61.92 33.65
CA ASP A 607 15.46 61.54 32.56
C ASP A 607 15.34 62.58 31.42
N PRO A 608 16.44 63.27 31.04
CA PRO A 608 16.39 64.33 30.03
C PRO A 608 15.89 63.85 28.66
N VAL A 609 16.20 62.62 28.26
CA VAL A 609 15.80 62.05 26.96
C VAL A 609 14.30 61.75 26.98
N MET A 610 13.81 61.13 28.06
CA MET A 610 12.37 60.88 28.20
C MET A 610 11.57 62.17 28.36
N LYS A 611 12.13 63.20 29.00
CA LYS A 611 11.48 64.49 29.15
C LYS A 611 11.27 65.19 27.81
N ALA A 612 12.31 65.22 26.96
CA ALA A 612 12.20 65.76 25.61
C ALA A 612 11.16 65.00 24.78
N LEU A 613 11.11 63.66 24.90
CA LEU A 613 10.10 62.85 24.22
C LEU A 613 8.67 63.14 24.72
N ALA A 614 8.51 63.36 26.03
CA ALA A 614 7.24 63.73 26.64
C ALA A 614 6.76 65.12 26.17
N GLU A 615 7.67 66.09 26.04
CA GLU A 615 7.38 67.44 25.52
C GLU A 615 6.96 67.40 24.05
N GLY A 616 7.64 66.59 23.23
CA GLY A 616 7.22 66.31 21.86
C GLY A 616 5.83 65.70 21.81
N CYS A 617 5.57 64.69 22.65
CA CYS A 617 4.26 64.05 22.75
C CYS A 617 3.14 65.04 23.17
N ASP A 618 3.38 65.91 24.17
CA ASP A 618 2.41 66.94 24.58
C ASP A 618 2.10 67.91 23.43
N THR A 619 3.12 68.32 22.67
CA THR A 619 2.97 69.22 21.53
C THR A 619 2.09 68.62 20.45
N GLU A 620 2.37 67.36 20.06
CA GLU A 620 1.60 66.63 19.04
C GLU A 620 0.13 66.41 19.46
N ILE A 621 -0.11 66.02 20.71
CA ILE A 621 -1.47 65.82 21.23
C ILE A 621 -2.24 67.14 21.24
N ARG A 622 -1.62 68.25 21.66
CA ARG A 622 -2.28 69.56 21.67
C ARG A 622 -2.62 70.04 20.26
N ALA A 623 -1.72 69.82 19.29
CA ALA A 623 -1.99 70.13 17.90
C ALA A 623 -3.21 69.36 17.38
N ARG A 624 -3.32 68.06 17.66
CA ARG A 624 -4.51 67.26 17.28
C ARG A 624 -5.78 67.69 17.99
N VAL A 625 -5.72 67.98 19.27
CA VAL A 625 -6.91 68.42 20.03
C VAL A 625 -7.40 69.77 19.52
N ALA A 626 -6.51 70.72 19.24
CA ALA A 626 -6.88 72.00 18.64
C ALA A 626 -7.49 71.83 17.25
N ALA A 627 -6.87 71.01 16.39
CA ALA A 627 -7.40 70.71 15.06
C ALA A 627 -8.79 70.04 15.12
N ALA A 628 -9.01 69.13 16.07
CA ALA A 628 -10.32 68.51 16.29
C ALA A 628 -11.37 69.53 16.78
N GLU A 629 -11.01 70.44 17.69
CA GLU A 629 -11.90 71.52 18.16
C GLU A 629 -12.25 72.52 17.06
N GLU A 630 -11.30 72.85 16.18
CA GLU A 630 -11.56 73.70 15.01
C GLU A 630 -12.48 73.01 14.00
N ALA A 631 -12.29 71.71 13.76
CA ALA A 631 -13.17 70.92 12.90
C ALA A 631 -14.60 70.80 13.48
N GLU A 632 -14.74 70.62 14.80
CA GLU A 632 -16.04 70.61 15.48
C GLU A 632 -16.76 71.97 15.36
N LYS A 633 -16.04 73.08 15.54
CA LYS A 633 -16.60 74.44 15.38
C LYS A 633 -17.03 74.71 13.93
N ALA A 634 -16.20 74.36 12.96
CA ALA A 634 -16.51 74.53 11.54
C ALA A 634 -17.72 73.67 11.11
N GLY A 635 -17.87 72.47 11.67
CA GLY A 635 -19.04 71.62 11.44
C GLY A 635 -20.33 72.19 12.07
N ALA A 636 -20.24 72.81 13.24
CA ALA A 636 -21.40 73.42 13.91
C ALA A 636 -21.92 74.67 13.17
N GLU A 637 -21.04 75.51 12.63
CA GLU A 637 -21.44 76.72 11.88
C GLU A 637 -22.00 76.41 10.48
N GLY A 638 -21.72 75.22 9.92
CA GLY A 638 -22.23 74.79 8.61
C GLY A 638 -23.58 74.06 8.63
N GLY A 639 -24.11 73.71 9.81
CA GLY A 639 -25.31 72.86 9.95
C GLY A 639 -26.65 73.59 10.08
N ASP A 640 -26.67 74.91 10.31
CA ASP A 640 -27.90 75.70 10.49
C ASP A 640 -28.40 76.35 9.17
N GLY A 641 -27.88 75.90 8.02
CA GLY A 641 -28.14 76.46 6.70
C GLY A 641 -28.94 75.61 5.71
N GLU A 642 -29.43 74.42 6.11
CA GLU A 642 -30.30 73.55 5.30
C GLU A 642 -31.74 73.44 5.84
#